data_AF-F6XPF0-F1
#
_entry.id   AF-F6XPF0-F1
#
_cell.length_a   1.000
_cell.length_b   1.000
_cell.length_c   1.000
_cell.angle_alpha   90.00
_cell.angle_beta   90.00
_cell.angle_gamma   90.00
#
_symmetry.space_group_name_H-M   'P 1'
#
loop_
_entity.id
_entity.type
_entity.pdbx_description
1 polymer ?
#
loop_
_entity_poly.entity_id
_entity_poly.type
_entity_poly.pdbx_seq_one_letter_code
_entity_poly.pdbx_strand_id
1 'polypeptide(L)'
;MRTNSAYHQGPSGMEAPPRRGCHQGRGIESESWGRKVAEGAATTAMARGYSSEEAFRQLLFCFRPRLQASIQVTPLLDHLTFLDGEVKDEIKRIAETRGRPRAVERLLAALERGDWPPGYRREFVTALRLVGCPLAARYVDPDGGDLPSPAEEAANDLHGQLLTLLLPSLVERLRPGQVLDRCLQKGLLTPEDRAEVCQAISNHGNPSGTRELLNRIVLKEDWFSLFVAVLRETEHDDLAESLIGKNVLESTEEAEIKENGVEQPEAEDISTPGFTLTSVSEQLKSESTNRLNETDSLDSSFSESLASVSDTSLAEGGISCLEESLGRNDTMGSDSDPESVNERGSPEPELTLRPYQMEVAKLALEGKNIIICLPTGSGKTRVAVYIAKDHLDKKEKASELGKVIVLVNKVPLVEQHFRKEFQPFLKKWYRVIKLSGDSQLKISFPEVVKSHDVIISTAQILENSLLNSEEDERVQLSDFSLIIIDECHHTQKEGVYNNIMTRYLTQKMKNKKLMKENQPVVPLPQILGLTASPGVGKAKKQAKAEEHILRICANLDAFTIKTVKENEALLKSQVKDPCKKIVIADYTRYDPFKKKLIDIMTDIQSHCRLYPTSDFGGQQYEQWVVQMEKKAAKEENRTERVCAEHLRKYNEALQINDTIRMIDAYNHLKNFYKDEKAKKMAAQEDDEQAALILNKTDKYLIDLFYENKEKLKQLAIDPDHENEKLTKLRNTIIEEFTKADEAAARGIIFTKTRQSACALSQWISENDKFAEIGVKAYYLIGAGHNSEFKPMTQNEQREVINKFRTGKLNLLIATTVAEEGLDIKECNIVIRYGLVTNEIAMVQARGRARADESTYVLVAKSGSGVVERESVNVYREKMMYKAINRVQNMKPQDYSEKILVFQMQSIMEKKMKIKKNLTKQIKENPALIILSCRNCTKQACAGEDIQVIENMHHVNMTPEFKQLYTTRNNKVLQQKFADYQINGEIICKCGQSWGTMMVHKSLDFPCLNIKHFVVTFTNNSEKKIYKRWSELPITFPKLNYSEYCMFSDED
;
A
#
# COMPACT_ATOMS: atom_id res chain seq x y z
N MET A 1 31.12 5.38 -56.56
CA MET A 1 32.35 5.98 -57.12
C MET A 1 33.13 6.61 -55.97
N ARG A 2 34.47 6.55 -56.00
CA ARG A 2 35.44 7.27 -55.13
C ARG A 2 35.28 7.00 -53.61
N THR A 3 36.10 6.14 -53.00
CA THR A 3 37.49 6.38 -52.50
C THR A 3 37.54 7.34 -51.30
N ASN A 4 38.28 7.09 -50.21
CA ASN A 4 39.31 6.06 -49.99
C ASN A 4 39.60 5.78 -48.49
N SER A 5 40.19 4.60 -48.20
CA SER A 5 41.35 4.29 -47.32
C SER A 5 41.70 5.17 -46.08
N ALA A 6 42.34 4.68 -45.00
CA ALA A 6 43.15 3.46 -44.82
C ALA A 6 43.55 3.21 -43.34
N TYR A 7 43.86 1.94 -42.99
CA TYR A 7 44.93 1.43 -42.08
C TYR A 7 45.11 2.00 -40.63
N HIS A 8 45.76 1.34 -39.65
CA HIS A 8 46.64 0.15 -39.60
C HIS A 8 46.48 -0.66 -38.27
N GLN A 9 46.72 -1.99 -38.35
CA GLN A 9 47.46 -2.90 -37.43
C GLN A 9 47.29 -2.90 -35.88
N GLY A 10 47.22 -4.12 -35.31
CA GLY A 10 47.68 -4.48 -33.94
C GLY A 10 49.11 -5.08 -33.99
N PRO A 11 49.54 -6.03 -33.11
CA PRO A 11 48.80 -6.80 -32.10
C PRO A 11 49.55 -6.94 -30.72
N SER A 12 49.21 -7.98 -29.93
CA SER A 12 49.84 -8.45 -28.66
C SER A 12 49.75 -7.54 -27.42
N GLY A 13 49.70 -8.04 -26.18
CA GLY A 13 49.39 -9.41 -25.70
C GLY A 13 50.31 -9.93 -24.60
N MET A 14 49.85 -9.96 -23.34
CA MET A 14 50.45 -10.77 -22.26
C MET A 14 49.51 -10.95 -21.06
N GLU A 15 49.49 -12.20 -20.55
CA GLU A 15 49.35 -12.70 -19.16
C GLU A 15 48.43 -12.05 -18.10
N ALA A 16 47.88 -12.90 -17.22
CA ALA A 16 47.03 -12.53 -16.09
C ALA A 16 47.54 -13.11 -14.76
N PRO A 17 47.39 -12.40 -13.63
CA PRO A 17 47.32 -12.97 -12.28
C PRO A 17 45.86 -13.02 -11.74
N PRO A 18 45.61 -13.67 -10.58
CA PRO A 18 44.34 -14.39 -10.37
C PRO A 18 43.24 -13.68 -9.55
N ARG A 19 42.04 -14.28 -9.57
CA ARG A 19 40.84 -13.88 -8.83
C ARG A 19 41.00 -13.95 -7.29
N ARG A 20 40.31 -13.06 -6.58
CA ARG A 20 39.66 -13.29 -5.27
C ARG A 20 38.19 -12.81 -5.37
N GLY A 21 37.22 -13.46 -4.72
CA GLY A 21 35.77 -13.41 -5.06
C GLY A 21 34.84 -12.59 -4.13
N CYS A 22 33.60 -12.33 -4.57
CA CYS A 22 32.66 -11.34 -3.97
C CYS A 22 31.14 -11.56 -4.32
N HIS A 23 30.18 -11.33 -3.37
CA HIS A 23 28.70 -11.12 -3.58
C HIS A 23 27.74 -10.62 -2.41
N GLN A 24 28.04 -10.61 -1.09
CA GLN A 24 27.08 -10.34 0.04
C GLN A 24 27.30 -9.01 0.85
N GLY A 25 26.83 -8.92 2.12
CA GLY A 25 27.37 -8.07 3.21
C GLY A 25 26.65 -6.77 3.65
N ARG A 26 25.75 -6.19 2.83
CA ARG A 26 25.28 -4.79 3.00
C ARG A 26 24.20 -4.54 4.06
N GLY A 27 24.54 -4.68 5.34
CA GLY A 27 23.78 -4.13 6.46
C GLY A 27 24.63 -3.38 7.49
N ILE A 28 25.90 -3.79 7.61
CA ILE A 28 26.84 -3.34 8.66
C ILE A 28 27.69 -2.14 8.18
N GLU A 29 27.64 -1.80 6.88
CA GLU A 29 28.64 -0.92 6.26
C GLU A 29 28.64 0.52 6.81
N SER A 30 27.47 1.12 7.09
CA SER A 30 27.35 2.49 7.59
C SER A 30 27.87 2.68 9.01
N GLU A 31 27.52 1.77 9.93
CA GLU A 31 28.01 1.83 11.32
C GLU A 31 29.47 1.38 11.39
N SER A 32 29.90 0.44 10.54
CA SER A 32 31.33 0.15 10.37
C SER A 32 32.13 1.35 9.84
N TRP A 33 31.49 2.31 9.15
CA TRP A 33 32.14 3.54 8.70
C TRP A 33 32.39 4.47 9.89
N GLY A 34 31.38 4.69 10.74
CA GLY A 34 31.54 5.42 12.00
C GLY A 34 32.60 4.79 12.90
N ARG A 35 32.58 3.45 13.06
CA ARG A 35 33.60 2.73 13.87
C ARG A 35 34.99 2.79 13.23
N LYS A 36 35.14 2.67 11.90
CA LYS A 36 36.44 2.84 11.21
C LYS A 36 36.98 4.28 11.29
N VAL A 37 36.10 5.28 11.34
CA VAL A 37 36.50 6.67 11.60
C VAL A 37 36.94 6.83 13.06
N ALA A 38 36.23 6.26 14.04
CA ALA A 38 36.58 6.33 15.45
C ALA A 38 37.85 5.52 15.81
N GLU A 39 37.97 4.27 15.37
CA GLU A 39 39.18 3.43 15.46
C GLU A 39 40.35 4.08 14.72
N GLY A 40 40.09 4.59 13.51
CA GLY A 40 41.06 5.32 12.71
C GLY A 40 41.57 6.57 13.43
N ALA A 41 40.67 7.36 14.03
CA ALA A 41 41.00 8.53 14.83
C ALA A 41 41.77 8.16 16.09
N ALA A 42 41.31 7.21 16.90
CA ALA A 42 41.97 6.80 18.14
C ALA A 42 43.37 6.22 17.90
N THR A 43 43.50 5.31 16.92
CA THR A 43 44.79 4.70 16.55
C THR A 43 45.73 5.74 15.95
N THR A 44 45.22 6.66 15.11
CA THR A 44 46.02 7.77 14.55
C THR A 44 46.40 8.80 15.61
N ALA A 45 45.55 9.05 16.61
CA ALA A 45 45.81 9.97 17.72
C ALA A 45 47.01 9.49 18.54
N MET A 46 47.00 8.22 18.96
CA MET A 46 48.14 7.61 19.66
C MET A 46 49.40 7.54 18.77
N ALA A 47 49.26 7.24 17.48
CA ALA A 47 50.38 7.16 16.54
C ALA A 47 50.97 8.52 16.12
N ARG A 48 50.29 9.64 16.37
CA ARG A 48 50.74 11.01 16.01
C ARG A 48 50.99 11.94 17.20
N GLY A 49 50.87 11.45 18.43
CA GLY A 49 51.18 12.24 19.63
C GLY A 49 50.12 13.27 20.02
N TYR A 50 48.86 13.01 19.69
CA TYR A 50 47.73 13.80 20.20
C TYR A 50 47.60 13.67 21.72
N SER A 51 46.99 14.66 22.37
CA SER A 51 46.73 14.57 23.80
C SER A 51 45.67 13.51 24.11
N SER A 52 45.84 12.78 25.23
CA SER A 52 44.84 11.83 25.76
C SER A 52 43.46 12.48 26.03
N GLU A 53 43.41 13.82 26.12
CA GLU A 53 42.18 14.58 26.29
C GLU A 53 41.38 14.74 24.99
N GLU A 54 42.07 14.95 23.88
CA GLU A 54 41.45 15.16 22.58
C GLU A 54 40.81 13.86 22.07
N ALA A 55 41.45 12.72 22.34
CA ALA A 55 40.87 11.39 22.14
C ALA A 55 39.61 11.17 23.01
N PHE A 56 39.60 11.64 24.26
CA PHE A 56 38.41 11.55 25.12
C PHE A 56 37.24 12.42 24.63
N ARG A 57 37.51 13.66 24.19
CA ARG A 57 36.47 14.53 23.61
C ARG A 57 35.93 13.97 22.28
N GLN A 58 36.77 13.35 21.45
CA GLN A 58 36.34 12.59 20.26
C GLN A 58 35.41 11.41 20.62
N LEU A 59 35.75 10.61 21.63
CA LEU A 59 34.90 9.49 22.08
C LEU A 59 33.54 9.94 22.62
N LEU A 60 33.49 11.02 23.41
CA LEU A 60 32.23 11.62 23.89
C LEU A 60 31.31 12.05 22.73
N PHE A 61 31.89 12.59 21.65
CA PHE A 61 31.15 12.96 20.44
C PHE A 61 30.65 11.74 19.67
N CYS A 62 31.56 10.84 19.26
CA CYS A 62 31.24 9.67 18.44
C CYS A 62 30.18 8.75 19.08
N PHE A 63 30.22 8.56 20.41
CA PHE A 63 29.29 7.68 21.12
C PHE A 63 28.15 8.43 21.83
N ARG A 64 27.94 9.73 21.56
CA ARG A 64 26.89 10.55 22.21
C ARG A 64 25.51 9.87 22.30
N PRO A 65 24.94 9.25 21.25
CA PRO A 65 23.64 8.56 21.35
C PRO A 65 23.66 7.35 22.29
N ARG A 66 24.76 6.57 22.28
CA ARG A 66 24.97 5.42 23.19
C ARG A 66 25.11 5.89 24.64
N LEU A 67 25.78 7.01 24.88
CA LEU A 67 25.96 7.61 26.20
C LEU A 67 24.64 8.18 26.76
N GLN A 68 23.83 8.85 25.94
CA GLN A 68 22.48 9.30 26.32
C GLN A 68 21.56 8.16 26.79
N ALA A 69 21.70 6.95 26.23
CA ALA A 69 20.96 5.78 26.65
C ALA A 69 21.54 5.12 27.93
N SER A 70 22.86 5.02 28.03
CA SER A 70 23.54 4.19 29.05
C SER A 70 23.85 4.91 30.37
N ILE A 71 24.03 6.23 30.39
CA ILE A 71 24.44 6.97 31.61
C ILE A 71 23.28 7.21 32.58
N GLN A 72 23.45 6.83 33.85
CA GLN A 72 22.60 7.26 34.98
C GLN A 72 23.10 8.58 35.55
N VAL A 73 22.43 9.70 35.23
CA VAL A 73 22.96 11.05 35.52
C VAL A 73 22.97 11.40 37.01
N THR A 74 21.85 11.19 37.71
CA THR A 74 21.67 11.73 39.06
C THR A 74 22.69 11.18 40.08
N PRO A 75 22.96 9.85 40.15
CA PRO A 75 23.99 9.33 41.04
C PRO A 75 25.40 9.69 40.57
N LEU A 76 25.63 9.75 39.25
CA LEU A 76 26.94 10.08 38.68
C LEU A 76 27.42 11.46 39.10
N LEU A 77 26.54 12.47 39.12
CA LEU A 77 26.90 13.83 39.55
C LEU A 77 27.46 13.89 40.98
N ASP A 78 27.08 12.98 41.87
CA ASP A 78 27.56 12.97 43.26
C ASP A 78 28.98 12.40 43.38
N HIS A 79 29.43 11.63 42.39
CA HIS A 79 30.81 11.11 42.28
C HIS A 79 31.77 12.01 41.47
N LEU A 80 31.28 13.01 40.73
CA LEU A 80 32.12 13.94 39.94
C LEU A 80 32.50 15.16 40.79
N THR A 81 33.64 15.12 41.49
CA THR A 81 34.09 16.17 42.41
C THR A 81 34.51 17.46 41.71
N PHE A 82 34.91 17.39 40.45
CA PHE A 82 35.35 18.54 39.64
C PHE A 82 34.22 19.44 39.10
N LEU A 83 32.95 19.01 39.18
CA LEU A 83 31.81 19.82 38.70
C LEU A 83 31.29 20.77 39.78
N ASP A 84 31.09 22.03 39.43
CA ASP A 84 30.50 23.04 40.33
C ASP A 84 29.07 22.69 40.77
N GLY A 85 28.73 23.08 42.00
CA GLY A 85 27.41 22.84 42.59
C GLY A 85 26.25 23.39 41.75
N GLU A 86 26.37 24.60 41.20
CA GLU A 86 25.33 25.19 40.34
C GLU A 86 25.10 24.37 39.07
N VAL A 87 26.15 23.78 38.48
CA VAL A 87 26.05 22.93 37.29
C VAL A 87 25.42 21.58 37.64
N LYS A 88 25.78 20.99 38.79
CA LYS A 88 25.10 19.78 39.29
C LYS A 88 23.61 20.04 39.53
N ASP A 89 23.26 21.14 40.17
CA ASP A 89 21.86 21.49 40.47
C ASP A 89 21.05 21.88 39.22
N GLU A 90 21.68 22.46 38.20
CA GLU A 90 21.05 22.63 36.88
C GLU A 90 20.73 21.27 36.24
N ILE A 91 21.70 20.34 36.22
CA ILE A 91 21.52 19.03 35.60
C ILE A 91 20.51 18.17 36.37
N LYS A 92 20.51 18.19 37.71
CA LYS A 92 19.49 17.51 38.54
C LYS A 92 18.09 18.06 38.25
N ARG A 93 17.92 19.38 38.20
CA ARG A 93 16.66 20.06 37.83
C ARG A 93 16.21 19.73 36.40
N ILE A 94 17.13 19.55 35.46
CA ILE A 94 16.83 19.11 34.09
C ILE A 94 16.39 17.63 34.07
N ALA A 95 16.99 16.76 34.88
CA ALA A 95 16.56 15.37 34.99
C ALA A 95 15.11 15.25 35.49
N GLU A 96 14.75 16.03 36.52
CA GLU A 96 13.39 16.11 37.08
C GLU A 96 12.36 16.71 36.11
N THR A 97 12.71 17.80 35.41
CA THR A 97 11.73 18.58 34.62
C THR A 97 11.68 18.24 33.13
N ARG A 98 12.75 17.65 32.57
CA ARG A 98 12.91 17.36 31.13
C ARG A 98 13.39 15.94 30.83
N GLY A 99 13.63 15.12 31.86
CA GLY A 99 13.95 13.70 31.75
C GLY A 99 15.44 13.38 31.48
N ARG A 100 15.83 12.16 31.86
CA ARG A 100 17.20 11.62 31.82
C ARG A 100 17.99 11.95 30.54
N PRO A 101 17.48 11.75 29.30
CA PRO A 101 18.28 12.01 28.10
C PRO A 101 18.73 13.47 27.95
N ARG A 102 17.88 14.44 28.33
CA ARG A 102 18.23 15.87 28.29
C ARG A 102 19.21 16.25 29.41
N ALA A 103 19.21 15.53 30.53
CA ALA A 103 20.20 15.69 31.58
C ALA A 103 21.57 15.10 31.19
N VAL A 104 21.60 13.93 30.52
CA VAL A 104 22.87 13.38 29.98
C VAL A 104 23.45 14.36 28.98
N GLU A 105 22.64 14.88 28.05
CA GLU A 105 23.09 15.81 27.03
C GLU A 105 23.70 17.10 27.62
N ARG A 106 23.10 17.64 28.70
CA ARG A 106 23.65 18.81 29.41
C ARG A 106 24.96 18.52 30.12
N LEU A 107 25.15 17.29 30.62
CA LEU A 107 26.39 16.80 31.24
C LEU A 107 27.50 16.59 30.20
N LEU A 108 27.21 15.90 29.09
CA LEU A 108 28.17 15.70 27.99
C LEU A 108 28.66 17.05 27.43
N ALA A 109 27.73 17.99 27.19
CA ALA A 109 28.08 19.34 26.75
C ALA A 109 28.86 20.18 27.79
N ALA A 110 28.84 19.82 29.07
CA ALA A 110 29.70 20.43 30.09
C ALA A 110 31.12 19.83 30.09
N LEU A 111 31.23 18.51 29.88
CA LEU A 111 32.50 17.79 29.80
C LEU A 111 33.33 18.16 28.55
N GLU A 112 32.65 18.52 27.45
CA GLU A 112 33.28 18.98 26.21
C GLU A 112 33.73 20.45 26.22
N ARG A 113 33.05 21.30 27.00
CA ARG A 113 33.20 22.77 26.94
C ARG A 113 33.88 23.41 28.16
N GLY A 114 34.11 22.65 29.23
CA GLY A 114 34.82 23.13 30.42
C GLY A 114 36.32 22.83 30.39
N ASP A 115 37.08 23.69 31.08
CA ASP A 115 38.51 23.49 31.35
C ASP A 115 38.66 22.86 32.74
N TRP A 116 38.77 21.53 32.77
CA TRP A 116 38.68 20.73 34.00
C TRP A 116 40.07 20.29 34.52
N PRO A 117 40.22 20.00 35.84
CA PRO A 117 41.51 19.64 36.42
C PRO A 117 42.14 18.36 35.81
N PRO A 118 43.48 18.30 35.66
CA PRO A 118 44.16 17.15 35.05
C PRO A 118 43.96 15.87 35.85
N GLY A 119 43.03 15.03 35.38
CA GLY A 119 42.55 13.83 36.08
C GLY A 119 41.05 13.57 35.89
N TYR A 120 40.26 14.62 35.61
CA TYR A 120 38.79 14.57 35.52
C TYR A 120 38.23 13.45 34.62
N ARG A 121 38.96 13.09 33.56
CA ARG A 121 38.57 12.03 32.59
C ARG A 121 38.62 10.64 33.21
N ARG A 122 39.66 10.35 34.00
CA ARG A 122 39.76 9.09 34.77
C ARG A 122 38.78 9.06 35.94
N GLU A 123 38.51 10.22 36.55
CA GLU A 123 37.45 10.36 37.56
C GLU A 123 36.07 10.06 36.96
N PHE A 124 35.75 10.61 35.79
CA PHE A 124 34.49 10.34 35.07
C PHE A 124 34.31 8.86 34.69
N VAL A 125 35.35 8.25 34.10
CA VAL A 125 35.35 6.81 33.77
C VAL A 125 35.20 5.94 35.04
N THR A 126 35.86 6.32 36.14
CA THR A 126 35.76 5.60 37.42
C THR A 126 34.36 5.77 38.03
N ALA A 127 33.79 6.97 37.98
CA ALA A 127 32.45 7.27 38.48
C ALA A 127 31.37 6.51 37.68
N LEU A 128 31.52 6.36 36.36
CA LEU A 128 30.64 5.52 35.53
C LEU A 128 30.70 4.04 35.93
N ARG A 129 31.89 3.53 36.26
CA ARG A 129 32.07 2.16 36.78
C ARG A 129 31.43 2.00 38.17
N LEU A 130 31.62 2.96 39.07
CA LEU A 130 31.04 2.95 40.43
C LEU A 130 29.51 3.03 40.44
N VAL A 131 28.92 3.83 39.55
CA VAL A 131 27.46 3.97 39.39
C VAL A 131 26.83 2.80 38.59
N GLY A 132 27.63 1.78 38.26
CA GLY A 132 27.11 0.57 37.61
C GLY A 132 26.64 0.79 36.17
N CYS A 133 27.32 1.70 35.45
CA CYS A 133 27.20 1.93 34.00
C CYS A 133 28.50 1.49 33.27
N PRO A 134 28.94 0.22 33.35
CA PRO A 134 30.24 -0.21 32.82
C PRO A 134 30.32 -0.09 31.29
N LEU A 135 29.23 -0.38 30.57
CA LEU A 135 29.12 -0.21 29.13
C LEU A 135 29.33 1.26 28.71
N ALA A 136 28.80 2.22 29.48
CA ALA A 136 29.04 3.64 29.25
C ALA A 136 30.52 4.01 29.45
N ALA A 137 31.19 3.40 30.42
CA ALA A 137 32.61 3.61 30.66
C ALA A 137 33.48 3.06 29.52
N ARG A 138 33.16 1.90 28.93
CA ARG A 138 33.90 1.33 27.77
C ARG A 138 33.88 2.27 26.55
N TYR A 139 32.78 2.98 26.30
CA TYR A 139 32.71 3.94 25.19
C TYR A 139 33.58 5.20 25.37
N VAL A 140 34.09 5.49 26.57
CA VAL A 140 34.79 6.76 26.90
C VAL A 140 36.10 6.56 27.68
N ASP A 141 36.63 5.34 27.75
CA ASP A 141 37.94 5.06 28.33
C ASP A 141 39.02 5.03 27.23
N PRO A 142 39.81 6.11 27.04
CA PRO A 142 40.84 6.16 26.00
C PRO A 142 42.09 5.33 26.37
N ASP A 143 42.23 4.92 27.63
CA ASP A 143 43.36 4.10 28.10
C ASP A 143 42.99 2.60 28.04
N GLY A 144 41.71 2.25 28.19
CA GLY A 144 41.15 0.89 28.10
C GLY A 144 40.64 0.53 26.70
N GLY A 145 41.55 0.25 25.77
CA GLY A 145 41.28 0.08 24.33
C GLY A 145 40.51 -1.17 23.88
N ASP A 146 39.34 -1.45 24.45
CA ASP A 146 38.45 -2.56 24.07
C ASP A 146 36.97 -2.13 23.98
N LEU A 147 36.63 -1.46 22.87
CA LEU A 147 35.26 -1.06 22.53
C LEU A 147 34.37 -2.28 22.21
N PRO A 148 33.10 -2.34 22.66
CA PRO A 148 32.18 -3.45 22.38
C PRO A 148 32.09 -3.76 20.88
N SER A 149 32.19 -5.03 20.47
CA SER A 149 32.26 -5.37 19.05
C SER A 149 30.93 -5.09 18.33
N PRO A 150 30.92 -4.86 16.99
CA PRO A 150 29.68 -4.63 16.25
C PRO A 150 28.67 -5.79 16.35
N ALA A 151 29.13 -7.00 16.68
CA ALA A 151 28.26 -8.13 16.94
C ALA A 151 27.63 -8.07 18.35
N GLU A 152 28.37 -7.66 19.38
CA GLU A 152 27.85 -7.39 20.72
C GLU A 152 26.87 -6.20 20.72
N GLU A 153 27.18 -5.13 19.99
CA GLU A 153 26.30 -3.96 19.87
C GLU A 153 24.99 -4.32 19.17
N ALA A 154 25.05 -4.99 18.01
CA ALA A 154 23.85 -5.43 17.28
C ALA A 154 23.02 -6.45 18.07
N ALA A 155 23.66 -7.34 18.84
CA ALA A 155 22.96 -8.26 19.73
C ALA A 155 22.27 -7.51 20.88
N ASN A 156 22.94 -6.59 21.56
CA ASN A 156 22.36 -5.81 22.64
C ASN A 156 21.20 -4.90 22.17
N ASP A 157 21.29 -4.32 20.98
CA ASP A 157 20.19 -3.56 20.38
C ASP A 157 18.99 -4.46 20.03
N LEU A 158 19.23 -5.67 19.53
CA LEU A 158 18.18 -6.66 19.26
C LEU A 158 17.50 -7.10 20.58
N HIS A 159 18.28 -7.39 21.62
CA HIS A 159 17.79 -7.74 22.95
C HIS A 159 16.98 -6.60 23.61
N GLY A 160 17.43 -5.35 23.47
CA GLY A 160 16.72 -4.17 23.97
C GLY A 160 15.40 -3.91 23.23
N GLN A 161 15.37 -4.10 21.91
CA GLN A 161 14.14 -4.03 21.12
C GLN A 161 13.16 -5.15 21.49
N LEU A 162 13.65 -6.38 21.70
CA LEU A 162 12.84 -7.53 22.09
C LEU A 162 12.24 -7.36 23.50
N LEU A 163 13.03 -6.88 24.46
CA LEU A 163 12.54 -6.48 25.78
C LEU A 163 11.49 -5.37 25.68
N THR A 164 11.67 -4.39 24.79
CA THR A 164 10.68 -3.31 24.57
C THR A 164 9.35 -3.84 24.01
N LEU A 165 9.39 -4.83 23.11
CA LEU A 165 8.20 -5.50 22.56
C LEU A 165 7.48 -6.35 23.60
N LEU A 166 8.23 -7.06 24.45
CA LEU A 166 7.70 -7.96 25.49
C LEU A 166 7.45 -7.26 26.84
N LEU A 167 7.77 -5.97 26.95
CA LEU A 167 7.60 -5.17 28.17
C LEU A 167 6.20 -5.25 28.79
N PRO A 168 5.07 -5.27 28.04
CA PRO A 168 3.75 -5.46 28.63
C PRO A 168 3.63 -6.79 29.38
N SER A 169 4.02 -7.90 28.73
CA SER A 169 3.98 -9.26 29.28
C SER A 169 4.90 -9.41 30.50
N LEU A 170 6.11 -8.83 30.43
CA LEU A 170 7.05 -8.80 31.55
C LEU A 170 6.46 -8.02 32.74
N VAL A 171 5.90 -6.82 32.51
CA VAL A 171 5.34 -5.96 33.58
C VAL A 171 4.10 -6.56 34.24
N GLU A 172 3.30 -7.34 33.50
CA GLU A 172 2.14 -8.04 34.04
C GLU A 172 2.54 -9.28 34.87
N ARG A 173 3.48 -10.09 34.36
CA ARG A 173 3.72 -11.46 34.83
C ARG A 173 4.94 -11.60 35.74
N LEU A 174 6.05 -10.90 35.45
CA LEU A 174 7.26 -10.94 36.29
C LEU A 174 6.99 -10.34 37.68
N ARG A 175 7.60 -10.92 38.71
CA ARG A 175 7.57 -10.41 40.09
C ARG A 175 8.97 -10.00 40.53
N PRO A 176 9.28 -8.69 40.63
CA PRO A 176 10.65 -8.22 40.82
C PRO A 176 11.25 -8.74 42.14
N GLY A 177 10.45 -8.84 43.21
CA GLY A 177 10.87 -9.41 44.49
C GLY A 177 11.33 -10.88 44.47
N GLN A 178 10.97 -11.66 43.44
CA GLN A 178 11.44 -13.06 43.30
C GLN A 178 12.77 -13.15 42.53
N VAL A 179 13.08 -12.16 41.68
CA VAL A 179 14.30 -12.15 40.85
C VAL A 179 15.42 -11.26 41.41
N LEU A 180 15.10 -10.25 42.22
CA LEU A 180 16.08 -9.27 42.73
C LEU A 180 17.31 -9.91 43.40
N ASP A 181 17.11 -10.90 44.27
CA ASP A 181 18.21 -11.53 45.02
C ASP A 181 19.10 -12.42 44.14
N ARG A 182 18.54 -13.05 43.10
CA ARG A 182 19.30 -13.80 42.09
C ARG A 182 20.02 -12.86 41.11
N CYS A 183 19.40 -11.75 40.71
CA CYS A 183 20.06 -10.70 39.93
C CYS A 183 21.27 -10.12 40.68
N LEU A 184 21.13 -9.84 41.99
CA LEU A 184 22.25 -9.41 42.83
C LEU A 184 23.33 -10.50 42.93
N GLN A 185 22.94 -11.77 43.14
CA GLN A 185 23.88 -12.89 43.22
C GLN A 185 24.67 -13.15 41.92
N LYS A 186 24.07 -12.90 40.74
CA LYS A 186 24.74 -12.96 39.44
C LYS A 186 25.43 -11.65 39.01
N GLY A 187 25.43 -10.60 39.84
CA GLY A 187 26.06 -9.32 39.52
C GLY A 187 25.31 -8.44 38.51
N LEU A 188 24.06 -8.75 38.17
CA LEU A 188 23.21 -7.94 37.29
C LEU A 188 22.73 -6.62 37.93
N LEU A 189 22.84 -6.50 39.26
CA LEU A 189 22.41 -5.33 40.03
C LEU A 189 23.43 -5.08 41.15
N THR A 190 23.55 -3.83 41.59
CA THR A 190 24.24 -3.48 42.83
C THR A 190 23.28 -3.53 44.04
N PRO A 191 23.80 -3.49 45.29
CA PRO A 191 22.94 -3.32 46.47
C PRO A 191 22.05 -2.06 46.43
N GLU A 192 22.54 -1.00 45.79
CA GLU A 192 21.86 0.28 45.60
C GLU A 192 20.74 0.16 44.55
N ASP A 193 21.02 -0.46 43.39
CA ASP A 193 20.00 -0.79 42.39
C ASP A 193 18.86 -1.62 43.03
N ARG A 194 19.20 -2.58 43.89
CA ARG A 194 18.20 -3.37 44.64
C ARG A 194 17.38 -2.51 45.60
N ALA A 195 18.00 -1.56 46.30
CA ALA A 195 17.29 -0.66 47.22
C ALA A 195 16.28 0.24 46.48
N GLU A 196 16.67 0.80 45.33
CA GLU A 196 15.78 1.63 44.50
C GLU A 196 14.63 0.83 43.90
N VAL A 197 14.86 -0.40 43.39
CA VAL A 197 13.77 -1.24 42.90
C VAL A 197 12.83 -1.64 44.06
N CYS A 198 13.34 -1.95 45.25
CA CYS A 198 12.51 -2.16 46.44
C CYS A 198 11.65 -0.94 46.79
N GLN A 199 12.19 0.28 46.66
CA GLN A 199 11.45 1.52 46.86
C GLN A 199 10.38 1.76 45.78
N ALA A 200 10.67 1.41 44.52
CA ALA A 200 9.68 1.45 43.44
C ALA A 200 8.52 0.47 43.67
N ILE A 201 8.81 -0.73 44.22
CA ILE A 201 7.80 -1.71 44.65
C ILE A 201 6.96 -1.16 45.81
N SER A 202 7.57 -0.59 46.86
CA SER A 202 6.83 -0.09 48.03
C SER A 202 5.93 1.09 47.70
N ASN A 203 6.37 1.98 46.81
CA ASN A 203 5.66 3.22 46.51
C ASN A 203 4.60 3.05 45.42
N HIS A 204 4.89 2.23 44.40
CA HIS A 204 4.11 2.16 43.16
C HIS A 204 3.86 0.72 42.65
N GLY A 205 4.10 -0.28 43.49
CA GLY A 205 3.75 -1.68 43.26
C GLY A 205 4.63 -2.43 42.25
N ASN A 206 4.40 -3.75 42.15
CA ASN A 206 5.16 -4.64 41.28
C ASN A 206 5.30 -4.15 39.83
N PRO A 207 4.27 -3.62 39.13
CA PRO A 207 4.43 -3.15 37.75
C PRO A 207 5.44 -2.00 37.58
N SER A 208 5.64 -1.20 38.63
CA SER A 208 6.62 -0.11 38.65
C SER A 208 8.01 -0.64 39.02
N GLY A 209 8.09 -1.55 40.00
CA GLY A 209 9.31 -2.29 40.32
C GLY A 209 9.87 -3.07 39.13
N THR A 210 9.02 -3.75 38.34
CA THR A 210 9.45 -4.47 37.14
C THR A 210 10.02 -3.53 36.08
N ARG A 211 9.45 -2.34 35.90
CA ARG A 211 10.00 -1.35 34.95
C ARG A 211 11.35 -0.85 35.40
N GLU A 212 11.51 -0.51 36.68
CA GLU A 212 12.79 -0.03 37.19
C GLU A 212 13.87 -1.12 37.18
N LEU A 213 13.51 -2.36 37.53
CA LEU A 213 14.39 -3.53 37.39
C LEU A 213 14.95 -3.67 35.97
N LEU A 214 14.08 -3.64 34.95
CA LEU A 214 14.49 -3.76 33.55
C LEU A 214 15.30 -2.52 33.10
N ASN A 215 14.95 -1.32 33.56
CA ASN A 215 15.71 -0.09 33.30
C ASN A 215 17.14 -0.12 33.85
N ARG A 216 17.43 -0.90 34.91
CA ARG A 216 18.79 -1.08 35.46
C ARG A 216 19.56 -2.20 34.77
N ILE A 217 18.91 -3.33 34.50
CA ILE A 217 19.55 -4.52 33.92
C ILE A 217 20.11 -4.21 32.52
N VAL A 218 19.37 -3.49 31.68
CA VAL A 218 19.78 -3.15 30.29
C VAL A 218 21.03 -2.24 30.23
N LEU A 219 21.50 -1.70 31.36
CA LEU A 219 22.70 -0.84 31.46
C LEU A 219 23.99 -1.64 31.75
N LYS A 220 23.89 -2.94 32.00
CA LYS A 220 25.02 -3.83 32.34
C LYS A 220 25.53 -4.56 31.08
N GLU A 221 26.75 -5.07 31.14
CA GLU A 221 27.32 -5.93 30.10
C GLU A 221 26.77 -7.36 30.21
N ASP A 222 26.60 -8.04 29.06
CA ASP A 222 26.00 -9.38 28.91
C ASP A 222 24.67 -9.62 29.66
N TRP A 223 23.91 -8.54 29.88
CA TRP A 223 22.72 -8.56 30.74
C TRP A 223 21.66 -9.57 30.30
N PHE A 224 21.52 -9.81 28.99
CA PHE A 224 20.43 -10.60 28.43
C PHE A 224 20.57 -12.10 28.73
N SER A 225 21.76 -12.67 28.51
CA SER A 225 22.01 -14.11 28.79
C SER A 225 21.93 -14.40 30.28
N LEU A 226 22.50 -13.52 31.11
CA LEU A 226 22.41 -13.59 32.58
C LEU A 226 20.97 -13.43 33.08
N PHE A 227 20.17 -12.51 32.51
CA PHE A 227 18.79 -12.28 32.92
C PHE A 227 17.87 -13.44 32.50
N VAL A 228 18.04 -13.98 31.31
CA VAL A 228 17.38 -15.22 30.86
C VAL A 228 17.73 -16.40 31.78
N ALA A 229 18.97 -16.51 32.24
CA ALA A 229 19.36 -17.52 33.24
C ALA A 229 18.69 -17.28 34.62
N VAL A 230 18.59 -16.03 35.08
CA VAL A 230 17.85 -15.71 36.32
C VAL A 230 16.37 -16.05 36.21
N LEU A 231 15.72 -15.77 35.08
CA LEU A 231 14.30 -16.09 34.88
C LEU A 231 14.05 -17.61 35.02
N ARG A 232 14.90 -18.45 34.42
CA ARG A 232 14.84 -19.92 34.60
C ARG A 232 15.12 -20.35 36.05
N GLU A 233 16.15 -19.79 36.69
CA GLU A 233 16.49 -20.04 38.11
C GLU A 233 15.47 -19.52 39.14
N THR A 234 14.38 -18.90 38.67
CA THR A 234 13.30 -18.32 39.50
C THR A 234 11.90 -18.70 39.01
N GLU A 235 11.77 -19.82 38.30
CA GLU A 235 10.48 -20.40 37.86
C GLU A 235 9.68 -19.51 36.88
N HIS A 236 10.36 -18.63 36.14
CA HIS A 236 9.80 -17.79 35.07
C HIS A 236 10.25 -18.29 33.67
N ASP A 237 10.32 -19.60 33.46
CA ASP A 237 10.81 -20.24 32.23
C ASP A 237 10.05 -19.81 30.97
N ASP A 238 8.75 -19.56 31.07
CA ASP A 238 7.93 -19.18 29.92
C ASP A 238 8.22 -17.75 29.42
N LEU A 239 8.57 -16.83 30.33
CA LEU A 239 9.12 -15.52 29.99
C LEU A 239 10.54 -15.65 29.39
N ALA A 240 11.35 -16.60 29.88
CA ALA A 240 12.68 -16.87 29.33
C ALA A 240 12.61 -17.43 27.89
N GLU A 241 11.76 -18.43 27.63
CA GLU A 241 11.57 -19.00 26.29
C GLU A 241 10.93 -18.00 25.32
N SER A 242 10.02 -17.14 25.80
CA SER A 242 9.48 -16.00 25.04
C SER A 242 10.54 -14.94 24.71
N LEU A 243 11.55 -14.74 25.57
CA LEU A 243 12.69 -13.85 25.28
C LEU A 243 13.70 -14.49 24.32
N ILE A 244 13.86 -15.81 24.33
CA ILE A 244 14.72 -16.53 23.36
C ILE A 244 14.06 -16.65 21.97
N GLY A 245 12.74 -16.44 21.87
CA GLY A 245 12.01 -16.44 20.60
C GLY A 245 11.62 -17.82 20.08
N LYS A 246 11.54 -18.83 20.97
CA LYS A 246 10.92 -20.12 20.63
C LYS A 246 9.40 -19.93 20.50
N ASN A 247 8.81 -20.55 19.48
CA ASN A 247 7.36 -20.57 19.28
C ASN A 247 6.69 -21.41 20.37
N VAL A 248 6.11 -20.76 21.39
CA VAL A 248 5.06 -21.39 22.22
C VAL A 248 3.79 -21.44 21.39
N LEU A 249 3.66 -22.50 20.60
CA LEU A 249 2.55 -22.68 19.66
C LEU A 249 2.03 -24.13 19.64
N GLU A 250 1.91 -24.72 20.83
CA GLU A 250 1.07 -25.89 21.08
C GLU A 250 0.61 -25.93 22.55
N SER A 251 -0.45 -26.71 22.83
CA SER A 251 -1.06 -26.94 24.14
C SER A 251 -1.43 -25.70 25.00
N THR A 252 -2.65 -25.18 24.78
CA THR A 252 -3.50 -24.69 25.88
C THR A 252 -4.82 -25.45 25.90
N GLU A 253 -4.75 -26.76 26.10
CA GLU A 253 -5.84 -27.61 26.57
C GLU A 253 -5.24 -28.88 27.20
N GLU A 254 -5.92 -29.42 28.21
CA GLU A 254 -5.61 -30.62 29.03
C GLU A 254 -4.55 -30.54 30.16
N ALA A 255 -4.85 -31.34 31.20
CA ALA A 255 -4.03 -31.80 32.35
C ALA A 255 -3.69 -30.83 33.52
N GLU A 256 -4.37 -31.05 34.65
CA GLU A 256 -3.89 -30.67 35.99
C GLU A 256 -2.76 -31.61 36.47
N ILE A 257 -1.99 -31.15 37.46
CA ILE A 257 -0.84 -31.85 38.05
C ILE A 257 -1.24 -33.18 38.70
N LYS A 258 -0.49 -34.27 38.41
CA LYS A 258 -0.04 -35.19 39.47
C LYS A 258 1.24 -36.00 39.18
N GLU A 259 2.32 -35.50 39.79
CA GLU A 259 3.32 -36.23 40.58
C GLU A 259 4.39 -37.16 39.93
N ASN A 260 5.64 -36.98 40.42
CA ASN A 260 6.75 -37.94 40.57
C ASN A 260 7.37 -38.54 39.28
N GLY A 261 8.62 -38.28 38.87
CA GLY A 261 9.81 -37.77 39.57
C GLY A 261 11.10 -38.35 38.92
N VAL A 262 12.24 -38.17 39.59
CA VAL A 262 13.53 -38.92 39.43
C VAL A 262 14.45 -38.56 38.22
N GLU A 263 15.40 -37.67 38.55
CA GLU A 263 16.86 -37.74 38.30
C GLU A 263 17.51 -37.44 36.92
N GLN A 264 18.64 -36.71 37.06
CA GLN A 264 19.77 -36.43 36.15
C GLN A 264 20.72 -37.67 36.11
N PRO A 265 21.91 -37.72 35.43
CA PRO A 265 22.81 -36.60 35.06
C PRO A 265 23.73 -36.77 33.82
N GLU A 266 24.73 -35.88 33.74
CA GLU A 266 26.05 -35.96 33.04
C GLU A 266 26.08 -36.15 31.50
N ALA A 267 26.79 -35.38 30.66
CA ALA A 267 27.95 -34.46 30.74
C ALA A 267 29.36 -35.09 30.61
N GLU A 268 30.00 -34.83 29.45
CA GLU A 268 31.45 -34.74 29.11
C GLU A 268 31.49 -34.69 27.56
N ASP A 269 31.79 -33.60 26.85
CA ASP A 269 32.98 -32.69 26.79
C ASP A 269 34.13 -33.24 25.91
N ILE A 270 34.94 -32.32 25.33
CA ILE A 270 36.24 -32.46 24.59
C ILE A 270 36.30 -31.70 23.23
N SER A 271 37.00 -30.55 23.29
CA SER A 271 37.85 -29.90 22.26
C SER A 271 37.27 -29.32 20.95
N THR A 272 37.59 -28.04 20.74
CA THR A 272 37.68 -27.37 19.44
C THR A 272 39.03 -27.68 18.76
N PRO A 273 39.17 -27.51 17.42
CA PRO A 273 39.47 -26.19 16.86
C PRO A 273 38.70 -25.85 15.58
N GLY A 274 38.48 -24.56 15.30
CA GLY A 274 37.75 -24.09 14.10
C GLY A 274 38.67 -23.73 12.92
N PHE A 275 38.08 -23.33 11.79
CA PHE A 275 38.78 -22.53 10.77
C PHE A 275 37.81 -21.62 9.97
N THR A 276 38.22 -20.36 9.83
CA THR A 276 37.79 -19.28 8.91
C THR A 276 36.53 -19.41 8.03
N LEU A 277 35.67 -18.39 8.10
CA LEU A 277 34.92 -17.87 6.95
C LEU A 277 35.84 -17.59 5.75
N THR A 278 35.35 -17.81 4.52
CA THR A 278 35.76 -16.97 3.38
C THR A 278 34.61 -16.04 3.02
N SER A 279 34.89 -14.73 3.05
CA SER A 279 33.92 -13.66 2.78
C SER A 279 33.58 -13.52 1.29
N VAL A 280 32.56 -12.69 1.02
CA VAL A 280 32.08 -12.39 -0.33
C VAL A 280 31.23 -11.08 -0.27
N SER A 281 31.44 -10.06 -1.13
CA SER A 281 30.65 -8.78 -1.12
C SER A 281 30.07 -8.32 -2.50
N GLU A 282 28.93 -7.60 -2.55
CA GLU A 282 28.51 -6.61 -3.62
C GLU A 282 27.57 -6.92 -4.83
N GLN A 283 26.74 -5.88 -5.16
CA GLN A 283 26.11 -5.37 -6.42
C GLN A 283 25.23 -6.29 -7.32
N LEU A 284 24.00 -5.96 -7.78
CA LEU A 284 23.05 -4.80 -7.72
C LEU A 284 23.23 -3.58 -8.67
N LYS A 285 22.11 -3.14 -9.31
CA LYS A 285 21.85 -2.03 -10.30
C LYS A 285 21.88 -2.47 -11.78
N SER A 286 21.03 -1.97 -12.71
CA SER A 286 19.94 -0.95 -12.64
C SER A 286 18.94 -1.04 -13.82
N GLU A 287 17.65 -0.77 -13.58
CA GLU A 287 16.75 -0.18 -14.61
C GLU A 287 16.91 1.36 -14.65
N SER A 288 16.55 2.03 -15.76
CA SER A 288 16.03 3.41 -15.67
C SER A 288 15.12 3.82 -16.85
N THR A 289 14.15 4.70 -16.58
CA THR A 289 12.98 4.95 -17.46
C THR A 289 13.11 6.08 -18.50
N ASN A 290 13.02 5.68 -19.78
CA ASN A 290 11.87 5.90 -20.70
C ASN A 290 11.05 7.22 -20.60
N ARG A 291 10.80 7.91 -21.73
CA ARG A 291 9.98 9.16 -21.95
C ARG A 291 9.39 9.12 -23.39
N LEU A 292 8.31 9.78 -23.87
CA LEU A 292 7.81 11.17 -23.73
C LEU A 292 6.22 11.27 -23.79
N ASN A 293 5.56 12.45 -23.99
CA ASN A 293 4.06 12.62 -24.01
C ASN A 293 3.42 13.89 -24.72
N GLU A 294 2.06 14.00 -24.74
CA GLU A 294 1.07 14.76 -25.63
C GLU A 294 1.53 15.50 -26.93
N THR A 295 1.02 16.57 -27.61
CA THR A 295 -0.02 17.67 -27.61
C THR A 295 -0.92 17.55 -28.85
N ASP A 296 -2.14 18.12 -28.98
CA ASP A 296 -2.99 18.83 -28.01
C ASP A 296 -4.51 18.77 -28.34
N SER A 297 -5.33 19.19 -27.37
CA SER A 297 -6.68 19.81 -27.49
C SER A 297 -7.89 19.04 -28.08
N LEU A 298 -9.05 19.69 -27.92
CA LEU A 298 -10.46 19.35 -28.23
C LEU A 298 -11.26 18.43 -27.27
N ASP A 299 -12.56 18.76 -27.17
CA ASP A 299 -13.48 18.42 -26.07
C ASP A 299 -13.93 16.97 -25.96
N SER A 300 -14.16 16.51 -24.71
CA SER A 300 -15.33 15.68 -24.37
C SER A 300 -15.50 15.48 -22.85
N SER A 301 -16.70 15.02 -22.45
CA SER A 301 -17.00 14.62 -21.06
C SER A 301 -16.15 13.42 -20.61
N PHE A 302 -15.09 13.70 -19.86
CA PHE A 302 -14.11 12.69 -19.47
C PHE A 302 -14.71 11.57 -18.62
N SER A 303 -14.49 10.33 -19.06
CA SER A 303 -14.65 9.15 -18.22
C SER A 303 -13.43 9.00 -17.32
N GLU A 304 -13.65 8.79 -16.02
CA GLU A 304 -12.63 8.28 -15.11
C GLU A 304 -11.93 7.08 -15.76
N SER A 305 -10.62 7.22 -15.93
CA SER A 305 -9.76 6.23 -16.58
C SER A 305 -8.57 6.04 -15.65
N LEU A 306 -8.37 4.81 -15.18
CA LEU A 306 -7.35 4.48 -14.18
C LEU A 306 -5.95 4.63 -14.77
N ALA A 307 -5.34 5.80 -14.57
CA ALA A 307 -3.90 5.97 -14.64
C ALA A 307 -3.31 5.61 -13.27
N SER A 308 -3.05 4.32 -13.08
CA SER A 308 -2.20 3.80 -11.99
C SER A 308 -0.79 4.32 -12.17
N VAL A 309 -0.35 5.18 -11.26
CA VAL A 309 1.07 5.34 -10.97
C VAL A 309 1.45 4.16 -10.09
N SER A 310 2.48 3.42 -10.47
CA SER A 310 2.93 2.23 -9.75
C SER A 310 3.93 2.61 -8.65
N ASP A 311 3.43 3.21 -7.58
CA ASP A 311 4.15 3.28 -6.30
C ASP A 311 4.02 1.92 -5.60
N THR A 312 4.81 0.92 -6.03
CA THR A 312 4.87 -0.41 -5.41
C THR A 312 5.87 -0.41 -4.26
N SER A 313 5.41 -0.03 -3.07
CA SER A 313 6.22 -0.14 -1.86
C SER A 313 6.23 -1.58 -1.32
N LEU A 314 7.44 -2.11 -1.17
CA LEU A 314 7.68 -3.40 -0.50
C LEU A 314 7.46 -3.28 1.01
N ALA A 315 6.86 -4.32 1.59
CA ALA A 315 6.74 -4.52 3.03
C ALA A 315 6.91 -6.02 3.33
N GLU A 316 8.15 -6.44 3.59
CA GLU A 316 8.43 -7.82 4.00
C GLU A 316 8.31 -7.99 5.52
N GLY A 317 7.35 -8.83 5.91
CA GLY A 317 7.49 -9.72 7.06
C GLY A 317 7.53 -11.15 6.52
N GLY A 318 8.65 -11.55 5.92
CA GLY A 318 8.80 -12.81 5.20
C GLY A 318 9.36 -13.92 6.09
N ILE A 319 8.51 -14.85 6.54
CA ILE A 319 8.97 -16.12 7.12
C ILE A 319 9.39 -17.05 5.97
N SER A 320 10.61 -17.59 6.06
CA SER A 320 11.22 -18.44 5.05
C SER A 320 10.73 -19.90 5.10
N CYS A 321 10.23 -20.42 3.98
CA CYS A 321 9.93 -21.85 3.81
C CYS A 321 10.51 -22.39 2.49
N LEU A 322 11.78 -22.78 2.55
CA LEU A 322 12.55 -23.60 1.60
C LEU A 322 13.56 -24.36 2.48
N GLU A 323 13.73 -25.68 2.42
CA GLU A 323 13.07 -26.74 1.65
C GLU A 323 12.94 -27.98 2.54
N GLU A 324 12.09 -28.96 2.18
CA GLU A 324 12.42 -30.36 2.48
C GLU A 324 11.77 -31.31 1.45
N SER A 325 12.60 -31.82 0.53
CA SER A 325 12.21 -32.79 -0.53
C SER A 325 13.46 -33.43 -1.17
N LEU A 326 14.37 -33.92 -0.33
CA LEU A 326 15.45 -34.86 -0.72
C LEU A 326 15.27 -36.13 0.12
N GLY A 327 15.66 -37.29 -0.40
CA GLY A 327 15.38 -38.55 0.31
C GLY A 327 16.33 -39.69 -0.02
N ARG A 328 16.13 -40.77 0.73
CA ARG A 328 16.77 -42.09 0.65
C ARG A 328 18.23 -42.20 1.15
N ASN A 329 18.43 -42.98 2.21
CA ASN A 329 18.83 -44.39 2.06
C ASN A 329 18.51 -45.20 3.34
N ASP A 330 18.70 -46.51 3.29
CA ASP A 330 18.04 -47.52 4.15
C ASP A 330 18.88 -47.99 5.35
N THR A 331 18.22 -48.47 6.43
CA THR A 331 18.58 -49.76 7.08
C THR A 331 17.50 -50.34 8.03
N MET A 332 17.10 -51.59 7.75
CA MET A 332 16.76 -52.71 8.67
C MET A 332 16.04 -52.48 10.02
N GLY A 333 14.85 -53.09 10.18
CA GLY A 333 14.21 -53.37 11.47
C GLY A 333 12.90 -54.20 11.36
N SER A 334 12.76 -55.25 12.16
CA SER A 334 11.55 -56.11 12.32
C SER A 334 10.47 -55.41 13.19
N ASP A 335 9.20 -55.84 13.31
CA ASP A 335 8.57 -57.15 13.02
C ASP A 335 7.04 -57.07 12.76
N SER A 336 6.45 -58.21 12.34
CA SER A 336 5.05 -58.67 12.53
C SER A 336 3.81 -57.91 11.97
N ASP A 337 3.30 -58.49 10.87
CA ASP A 337 1.89 -58.86 10.60
C ASP A 337 0.78 -57.83 10.24
N PRO A 338 -0.28 -58.27 9.50
CA PRO A 338 -1.12 -57.36 8.70
C PRO A 338 -2.65 -57.49 8.89
N GLU A 339 -3.36 -56.39 9.11
CA GLU A 339 -4.81 -56.29 8.84
C GLU A 339 -5.16 -55.13 7.89
N SER A 340 -6.24 -55.32 7.13
CA SER A 340 -6.50 -54.53 5.92
C SER A 340 -7.42 -53.33 6.16
N VAL A 341 -6.87 -52.12 6.03
CA VAL A 341 -7.67 -50.89 5.81
C VAL A 341 -7.23 -50.21 4.51
N ASN A 342 -8.07 -50.30 3.48
CA ASN A 342 -7.92 -49.50 2.27
C ASN A 342 -8.33 -48.04 2.55
N GLU A 343 -7.41 -47.25 3.10
CA GLU A 343 -7.60 -45.80 3.18
C GLU A 343 -7.68 -45.20 1.78
N ARG A 344 -8.89 -44.81 1.39
CA ARG A 344 -9.18 -44.29 0.05
C ARG A 344 -8.61 -42.88 -0.06
N GLY A 345 -7.50 -42.73 -0.77
CA GLY A 345 -7.10 -41.44 -1.31
C GLY A 345 -8.28 -40.80 -2.05
N SER A 346 -8.58 -39.54 -1.74
CA SER A 346 -9.72 -38.82 -2.31
C SER A 346 -9.69 -38.89 -3.85
N PRO A 347 -10.82 -39.22 -4.52
CA PRO A 347 -10.83 -39.38 -5.97
C PRO A 347 -10.39 -38.09 -6.66
N GLU A 348 -9.50 -38.23 -7.65
CA GLU A 348 -8.88 -37.08 -8.30
C GLU A 348 -9.92 -36.22 -9.03
N PRO A 349 -9.80 -34.88 -8.97
CA PRO A 349 -10.80 -34.00 -9.56
C PRO A 349 -10.70 -34.03 -11.10
N GLU A 350 -11.67 -34.68 -11.75
CA GLU A 350 -11.73 -34.82 -13.20
C GLU A 350 -12.03 -33.48 -13.91
N LEU A 351 -11.30 -33.18 -14.99
CA LEU A 351 -11.46 -31.96 -15.78
C LEU A 351 -12.58 -32.11 -16.84
N THR A 352 -13.84 -32.18 -16.40
CA THR A 352 -15.01 -32.25 -17.28
C THR A 352 -15.68 -30.89 -17.51
N LEU A 353 -16.37 -30.73 -18.64
CA LEU A 353 -17.22 -29.58 -18.97
C LEU A 353 -18.70 -29.99 -19.03
N ARG A 354 -19.56 -29.09 -18.56
CA ARG A 354 -21.02 -29.21 -18.69
C ARG A 354 -21.45 -29.02 -20.16
N PRO A 355 -22.61 -29.54 -20.62
CA PRO A 355 -23.07 -29.38 -22.00
C PRO A 355 -23.04 -27.94 -22.53
N TYR A 356 -23.57 -26.97 -21.78
CA TYR A 356 -23.52 -25.54 -22.16
C TYR A 356 -22.12 -24.93 -22.17
N GLN A 357 -21.17 -25.51 -21.43
CA GLN A 357 -19.77 -25.10 -21.42
C GLN A 357 -19.05 -25.60 -22.67
N MET A 358 -19.30 -26.86 -23.06
CA MET A 358 -18.80 -27.43 -24.31
C MET A 358 -19.36 -26.70 -25.54
N GLU A 359 -20.65 -26.34 -25.51
CA GLU A 359 -21.34 -25.57 -26.57
C GLU A 359 -20.63 -24.25 -26.90
N VAL A 360 -20.09 -23.55 -25.90
CA VAL A 360 -19.34 -22.29 -26.10
C VAL A 360 -17.85 -22.51 -26.33
N ALA A 361 -17.26 -23.59 -25.79
CA ALA A 361 -15.84 -23.92 -25.94
C ALA A 361 -15.49 -24.41 -27.35
N LYS A 362 -16.38 -25.15 -28.03
CA LYS A 362 -16.09 -25.91 -29.26
C LYS A 362 -15.21 -25.18 -30.30
N LEU A 363 -15.55 -23.94 -30.66
CA LEU A 363 -14.78 -23.18 -31.67
C LEU A 363 -13.35 -22.82 -31.21
N ALA A 364 -13.11 -22.69 -29.90
CA ALA A 364 -11.75 -22.52 -29.39
C ALA A 364 -10.94 -23.82 -29.47
N LEU A 365 -11.56 -24.98 -29.24
CA LEU A 365 -10.94 -26.31 -29.44
C LEU A 365 -10.62 -26.56 -30.93
N GLU A 366 -11.31 -25.88 -31.85
CA GLU A 366 -11.05 -25.84 -33.29
C GLU A 366 -10.03 -24.74 -33.71
N GLY A 367 -9.31 -24.16 -32.74
CA GLY A 367 -8.25 -23.16 -32.98
C GLY A 367 -8.75 -21.78 -33.41
N LYS A 368 -10.04 -21.44 -33.22
CA LYS A 368 -10.57 -20.10 -33.58
C LYS A 368 -10.41 -19.11 -32.43
N ASN A 369 -10.07 -17.87 -32.75
CA ASN A 369 -10.17 -16.75 -31.82
C ASN A 369 -11.66 -16.51 -31.49
N ILE A 370 -12.06 -16.50 -30.22
CA ILE A 370 -13.47 -16.24 -29.83
C ILE A 370 -13.59 -15.44 -28.54
N ILE A 371 -14.75 -14.82 -28.34
CA ILE A 371 -15.19 -14.30 -27.04
C ILE A 371 -16.25 -15.23 -26.47
N ILE A 372 -16.04 -15.75 -25.26
CA ILE A 372 -17.05 -16.49 -24.50
C ILE A 372 -17.75 -15.54 -23.53
N CYS A 373 -19.04 -15.31 -23.77
CA CYS A 373 -19.92 -14.53 -22.91
C CYS A 373 -20.81 -15.47 -22.09
N LEU A 374 -20.45 -15.69 -20.83
CA LEU A 374 -21.12 -16.57 -19.87
C LEU A 374 -21.40 -15.81 -18.56
N PRO A 375 -22.57 -15.97 -17.91
CA PRO A 375 -22.87 -15.33 -16.64
C PRO A 375 -21.86 -15.58 -15.51
N THR A 376 -21.98 -14.82 -14.42
CA THR A 376 -21.27 -15.08 -13.17
C THR A 376 -21.80 -16.38 -12.55
N GLY A 377 -20.90 -17.23 -12.04
CA GLY A 377 -21.25 -18.57 -11.53
C GLY A 377 -21.18 -19.70 -12.58
N SER A 378 -21.29 -19.41 -13.88
CA SER A 378 -21.31 -20.42 -14.97
C SER A 378 -19.98 -21.15 -15.25
N GLY A 379 -18.97 -21.00 -14.40
CA GLY A 379 -17.67 -21.67 -14.54
C GLY A 379 -16.79 -21.19 -15.70
N LYS A 380 -16.70 -19.88 -15.96
CA LYS A 380 -15.85 -19.30 -17.02
C LYS A 380 -14.39 -19.79 -16.96
N THR A 381 -13.76 -19.78 -15.78
CA THR A 381 -12.37 -20.21 -15.61
C THR A 381 -12.18 -21.70 -15.89
N ARG A 382 -13.14 -22.56 -15.51
CA ARG A 382 -13.11 -24.00 -15.86
C ARG A 382 -13.06 -24.25 -17.37
N VAL A 383 -13.83 -23.48 -18.14
CA VAL A 383 -13.80 -23.52 -19.62
C VAL A 383 -12.42 -23.12 -20.15
N ALA A 384 -11.81 -22.09 -19.56
CA ALA A 384 -10.46 -21.65 -19.92
C ALA A 384 -9.39 -22.71 -19.64
N VAL A 385 -9.47 -23.40 -18.50
CA VAL A 385 -8.55 -24.51 -18.16
C VAL A 385 -8.70 -25.68 -19.12
N TYR A 386 -9.93 -26.07 -19.48
CA TYR A 386 -10.17 -27.15 -20.45
C TYR A 386 -9.59 -26.80 -21.83
N ILE A 387 -9.84 -25.58 -22.32
CA ILE A 387 -9.27 -25.11 -23.60
C ILE A 387 -7.74 -25.03 -23.53
N ALA A 388 -7.17 -24.57 -22.42
CA ALA A 388 -5.72 -24.53 -22.23
C ALA A 388 -5.10 -25.94 -22.25
N LYS A 389 -5.74 -26.93 -21.62
CA LYS A 389 -5.27 -28.33 -21.68
C LYS A 389 -5.37 -28.88 -23.09
N ASP A 390 -6.54 -28.81 -23.73
CA ASP A 390 -6.76 -29.33 -25.09
C ASP A 390 -5.81 -28.68 -26.13
N HIS A 391 -5.52 -27.39 -26.00
CA HIS A 391 -4.53 -26.70 -26.82
C HIS A 391 -3.10 -27.22 -26.62
N LEU A 392 -2.66 -27.41 -25.36
CA LEU A 392 -1.34 -27.95 -25.05
C LEU A 392 -1.21 -29.43 -25.47
N ASP A 393 -2.19 -30.27 -25.13
CA ASP A 393 -2.27 -31.67 -25.55
C ASP A 393 -2.17 -31.82 -27.07
N LYS A 394 -2.76 -30.89 -27.85
CA LYS A 394 -2.69 -30.87 -29.32
C LYS A 394 -1.33 -30.42 -29.84
N LYS A 395 -0.71 -29.40 -29.21
CA LYS A 395 0.63 -28.93 -29.57
C LYS A 395 1.68 -30.01 -29.32
N GLU A 396 1.63 -30.65 -28.16
CA GLU A 396 2.47 -31.78 -27.79
C GLU A 396 2.35 -32.96 -28.79
N LYS A 397 1.11 -33.36 -29.14
CA LYS A 397 0.85 -34.41 -30.16
C LYS A 397 1.30 -34.02 -31.57
N ALA A 398 1.45 -32.73 -31.87
CA ALA A 398 1.97 -32.22 -33.13
C ALA A 398 3.50 -32.00 -33.12
N SER A 399 4.19 -32.26 -32.00
CA SER A 399 5.59 -31.86 -31.76
C SER A 399 5.83 -30.34 -31.91
N GLU A 400 4.82 -29.52 -31.63
CA GLU A 400 4.88 -28.06 -31.67
C GLU A 400 4.98 -27.45 -30.27
N LEU A 401 5.58 -26.26 -30.15
CA LEU A 401 5.70 -25.56 -28.87
C LEU A 401 4.34 -25.03 -28.38
N GLY A 402 3.80 -25.69 -27.37
CA GLY A 402 2.65 -25.25 -26.59
C GLY A 402 3.05 -24.24 -25.51
N LYS A 403 2.41 -23.07 -25.48
CA LYS A 403 2.55 -22.10 -24.37
C LYS A 403 1.31 -21.23 -24.23
N VAL A 404 0.78 -21.16 -23.01
CA VAL A 404 -0.45 -20.45 -22.66
C VAL A 404 -0.13 -19.31 -21.70
N ILE A 405 -0.65 -18.11 -21.96
CA ILE A 405 -0.66 -17.02 -20.97
C ILE A 405 -2.10 -16.55 -20.67
N VAL A 406 -2.40 -16.42 -19.38
CA VAL A 406 -3.71 -16.02 -18.85
C VAL A 406 -3.55 -14.62 -18.25
N LEU A 407 -4.14 -13.63 -18.90
CA LEU A 407 -4.07 -12.23 -18.52
C LEU A 407 -5.28 -11.84 -17.67
N VAL A 408 -5.03 -11.28 -16.50
CA VAL A 408 -6.05 -10.75 -15.59
C VAL A 408 -5.83 -9.27 -15.27
N ASN A 409 -6.87 -8.58 -14.83
CA ASN A 409 -6.87 -7.14 -14.54
C ASN A 409 -6.68 -6.77 -13.06
N LYS A 410 -6.65 -7.75 -12.14
CA LYS A 410 -6.49 -7.56 -10.69
C LYS A 410 -5.53 -8.62 -10.11
N VAL A 411 -4.66 -8.23 -9.19
CA VAL A 411 -3.70 -9.14 -8.54
C VAL A 411 -4.38 -10.34 -7.85
N PRO A 412 -5.48 -10.20 -7.08
CA PRO A 412 -6.16 -11.35 -6.47
C PRO A 412 -6.67 -12.41 -7.46
N LEU A 413 -6.96 -12.06 -8.72
CA LEU A 413 -7.38 -13.04 -9.73
C LEU A 413 -6.25 -14.00 -10.12
N VAL A 414 -4.98 -13.54 -10.07
CA VAL A 414 -3.82 -14.39 -10.35
C VAL A 414 -3.78 -15.56 -9.36
N GLU A 415 -3.84 -15.24 -8.07
CA GLU A 415 -3.80 -16.23 -6.99
C GLU A 415 -5.02 -17.15 -7.01
N GLN A 416 -6.20 -16.58 -7.28
CA GLN A 416 -7.47 -17.29 -7.36
C GLN A 416 -7.47 -18.31 -8.51
N HIS A 417 -7.17 -17.89 -9.73
CA HIS A 417 -7.17 -18.76 -10.90
C HIS A 417 -6.05 -19.82 -10.81
N PHE A 418 -4.89 -19.47 -10.27
CA PHE A 418 -3.81 -20.42 -9.98
C PHE A 418 -4.27 -21.50 -9.01
N ARG A 419 -4.61 -21.15 -7.76
CA ARG A 419 -4.92 -22.14 -6.70
C ARG A 419 -6.19 -22.95 -6.94
N LYS A 420 -7.23 -22.38 -7.58
CA LYS A 420 -8.56 -23.04 -7.67
C LYS A 420 -8.82 -23.81 -8.96
N GLU A 421 -8.14 -23.46 -10.05
CA GLU A 421 -8.49 -23.96 -11.39
C GLU A 421 -7.24 -24.44 -12.12
N PHE A 422 -6.29 -23.56 -12.47
CA PHE A 422 -5.16 -23.94 -13.32
C PHE A 422 -4.16 -24.90 -12.64
N GLN A 423 -3.78 -24.67 -11.38
CA GLN A 423 -2.82 -25.55 -10.71
C GLN A 423 -3.39 -26.96 -10.44
N PRO A 424 -4.61 -27.14 -9.87
CA PRO A 424 -5.17 -28.47 -9.63
C PRO A 424 -5.31 -29.34 -10.89
N PHE A 425 -5.73 -28.75 -12.02
CA PHE A 425 -6.05 -29.51 -13.24
C PHE A 425 -4.91 -29.58 -14.27
N LEU A 426 -3.77 -28.89 -14.07
CA LEU A 426 -2.67 -28.87 -15.04
C LEU A 426 -1.28 -29.23 -14.46
N LYS A 427 -1.04 -29.09 -13.14
CA LYS A 427 0.31 -29.29 -12.53
C LYS A 427 0.95 -30.65 -12.83
N LYS A 428 0.15 -31.71 -13.01
CA LYS A 428 0.65 -33.06 -13.34
C LYS A 428 1.25 -33.19 -14.74
N TRP A 429 0.88 -32.31 -15.66
CA TRP A 429 1.25 -32.39 -17.08
C TRP A 429 2.14 -31.22 -17.52
N TYR A 430 1.91 -30.02 -16.97
CA TYR A 430 2.50 -28.77 -17.45
C TYR A 430 3.02 -27.90 -16.30
N ARG A 431 4.11 -27.16 -16.55
CA ARG A 431 4.70 -26.23 -15.56
C ARG A 431 3.88 -24.95 -15.50
N VAL A 432 3.06 -24.83 -14.46
CA VAL A 432 2.15 -23.70 -14.19
C VAL A 432 2.79 -22.71 -13.21
N ILE A 433 2.77 -21.42 -13.53
CA ILE A 433 3.26 -20.33 -12.65
C ILE A 433 2.26 -19.18 -12.55
N LYS A 434 2.35 -18.43 -11.44
CA LYS A 434 1.61 -17.20 -11.14
C LYS A 434 2.55 -16.00 -11.04
N LEU A 435 2.13 -14.84 -11.57
CA LEU A 435 2.90 -13.60 -11.65
C LEU A 435 2.02 -12.39 -11.30
N SER A 436 2.54 -11.47 -10.49
CA SER A 436 1.89 -10.20 -10.20
C SER A 436 2.92 -9.14 -9.78
N GLY A 437 2.54 -7.86 -9.73
CA GLY A 437 3.41 -6.79 -9.23
C GLY A 437 3.77 -6.95 -7.74
N ASP A 438 2.98 -7.74 -7.00
CA ASP A 438 3.23 -8.08 -5.59
C ASP A 438 4.17 -9.31 -5.46
N SER A 439 4.65 -9.90 -6.56
CA SER A 439 5.40 -11.15 -6.57
C SER A 439 6.89 -10.92 -6.81
N GLN A 440 7.68 -10.85 -5.75
CA GLN A 440 9.14 -10.90 -5.83
C GLN A 440 9.60 -12.26 -6.35
N LEU A 441 9.99 -12.33 -7.63
CA LEU A 441 10.67 -13.48 -8.21
C LEU A 441 12.14 -13.14 -8.47
N LYS A 442 13.01 -14.13 -8.21
CA LYS A 442 14.46 -14.05 -8.49
C LYS A 442 14.80 -14.29 -9.97
N ILE A 443 13.80 -14.56 -10.81
CA ILE A 443 13.91 -14.92 -12.23
C ILE A 443 13.16 -13.90 -13.09
N SER A 444 13.73 -13.54 -14.25
CA SER A 444 13.17 -12.50 -15.10
C SER A 444 11.93 -12.98 -15.86
N PHE A 445 11.04 -12.07 -16.29
CA PHE A 445 9.86 -12.47 -17.06
C PHE A 445 10.20 -13.23 -18.37
N PRO A 446 11.25 -12.88 -19.14
CA PRO A 446 11.73 -13.68 -20.26
C PRO A 446 12.16 -15.10 -19.88
N GLU A 447 12.80 -15.28 -18.72
CA GLU A 447 13.17 -16.59 -18.20
C GLU A 447 11.94 -17.40 -17.78
N VAL A 448 10.94 -16.77 -17.15
CA VAL A 448 9.63 -17.39 -16.87
C VAL A 448 8.95 -17.85 -18.16
N VAL A 449 8.94 -17.02 -19.21
CA VAL A 449 8.38 -17.36 -20.52
C VAL A 449 9.11 -18.54 -21.15
N LYS A 450 10.44 -18.60 -21.08
CA LYS A 450 11.21 -19.76 -21.57
C LYS A 450 10.88 -21.03 -20.78
N SER A 451 10.89 -20.95 -19.45
CA SER A 451 10.82 -22.10 -18.53
C SER A 451 9.43 -22.69 -18.31
N HIS A 452 8.34 -21.92 -18.42
CA HIS A 452 6.98 -22.36 -18.06
C HIS A 452 6.04 -22.52 -19.24
N ASP A 453 5.08 -23.44 -19.11
CA ASP A 453 4.12 -23.80 -20.17
C ASP A 453 2.80 -23.05 -20.03
N VAL A 454 2.40 -22.76 -18.78
CA VAL A 454 1.18 -22.03 -18.42
C VAL A 454 1.53 -20.90 -17.45
N ILE A 455 1.28 -19.66 -17.87
CA ILE A 455 1.65 -18.45 -17.12
C ILE A 455 0.37 -17.67 -16.79
N ILE A 456 0.10 -17.40 -15.52
CA ILE A 456 -1.04 -16.60 -15.07
C ILE A 456 -0.50 -15.27 -14.56
N SER A 457 -0.88 -14.16 -15.17
CA SER A 457 -0.22 -12.87 -14.97
C SER A 457 -1.17 -11.69 -14.97
N THR A 458 -0.84 -10.63 -14.22
CA THR A 458 -1.46 -9.32 -14.44
C THR A 458 -1.03 -8.76 -15.80
N ALA A 459 -1.98 -8.16 -16.52
CA ALA A 459 -1.76 -7.70 -17.89
C ALA A 459 -0.53 -6.78 -18.08
N GLN A 460 -0.23 -5.96 -17.08
CA GLN A 460 0.84 -4.95 -17.14
C GLN A 460 2.24 -5.58 -17.28
N ILE A 461 2.47 -6.76 -16.71
CA ILE A 461 3.78 -7.43 -16.77
C ILE A 461 4.13 -7.77 -18.23
N LEU A 462 3.16 -8.31 -18.98
CA LEU A 462 3.33 -8.59 -20.41
C LEU A 462 3.46 -7.29 -21.22
N GLU A 463 2.68 -6.24 -20.92
CA GLU A 463 2.85 -4.95 -21.63
C GLU A 463 4.24 -4.34 -21.41
N ASN A 464 4.76 -4.38 -20.18
CA ASN A 464 6.08 -3.86 -19.84
C ASN A 464 7.19 -4.61 -20.58
N SER A 465 7.24 -5.94 -20.51
CA SER A 465 8.26 -6.71 -21.25
C SER A 465 8.15 -6.56 -22.78
N LEU A 466 6.94 -6.34 -23.31
CA LEU A 466 6.75 -5.98 -24.72
C LEU A 466 7.19 -4.54 -25.05
N LEU A 467 7.29 -3.62 -24.08
CA LEU A 467 7.77 -2.24 -24.24
C LEU A 467 9.29 -2.13 -24.20
N ASN A 468 9.97 -3.01 -23.46
CA ASN A 468 11.42 -2.97 -23.31
C ASN A 468 12.14 -3.09 -24.67
N SER A 469 13.22 -2.30 -24.82
CA SER A 469 13.96 -2.12 -26.07
C SER A 469 15.30 -2.84 -26.11
N GLU A 470 15.76 -3.37 -24.98
CA GLU A 470 17.01 -4.13 -24.85
C GLU A 470 16.81 -5.54 -25.42
N GLU A 471 17.77 -6.03 -26.21
CA GLU A 471 17.51 -7.15 -27.12
C GLU A 471 17.51 -8.52 -26.43
N ASP A 472 18.31 -8.69 -25.37
CA ASP A 472 18.47 -9.97 -24.64
C ASP A 472 17.28 -10.32 -23.72
N GLU A 473 16.49 -9.32 -23.29
CA GLU A 473 15.32 -9.49 -22.40
C GLU A 473 13.96 -9.47 -23.13
N ARG A 474 13.95 -9.63 -24.45
CA ARG A 474 12.77 -9.27 -25.25
C ARG A 474 11.78 -10.42 -25.49
N VAL A 475 10.70 -10.47 -24.68
CA VAL A 475 9.53 -11.32 -24.98
C VAL A 475 8.74 -10.77 -26.18
N GLN A 476 8.20 -11.66 -27.00
CA GLN A 476 7.33 -11.35 -28.13
C GLN A 476 6.00 -12.09 -28.05
N LEU A 477 4.99 -11.61 -28.78
CA LEU A 477 3.68 -12.28 -28.82
C LEU A 477 3.71 -13.65 -29.53
N SER A 478 4.73 -13.90 -30.35
CA SER A 478 5.01 -15.17 -31.02
C SER A 478 5.39 -16.31 -30.07
N ASP A 479 5.84 -15.97 -28.85
CA ASP A 479 6.40 -16.93 -27.89
C ASP A 479 5.28 -17.70 -27.17
N PHE A 480 4.05 -17.19 -27.29
CA PHE A 480 2.81 -17.81 -26.83
C PHE A 480 2.04 -18.39 -28.02
N SER A 481 1.41 -19.54 -27.85
CA SER A 481 0.48 -20.10 -28.85
C SER A 481 -1.00 -19.92 -28.45
N LEU A 482 -1.30 -19.57 -27.20
CA LEU A 482 -2.64 -19.17 -26.73
C LEU A 482 -2.55 -18.02 -25.71
N ILE A 483 -3.33 -16.96 -25.91
CA ILE A 483 -3.56 -15.88 -24.93
C ILE A 483 -5.02 -15.94 -24.49
N ILE A 484 -5.24 -16.13 -23.19
CA ILE A 484 -6.54 -16.07 -22.53
C ILE A 484 -6.65 -14.71 -21.82
N ILE A 485 -7.75 -13.99 -22.01
CA ILE A 485 -7.99 -12.67 -21.41
C ILE A 485 -9.27 -12.72 -20.57
N ASP A 486 -9.13 -12.59 -19.25
CA ASP A 486 -10.27 -12.56 -18.33
C ASP A 486 -10.85 -11.14 -18.18
N GLU A 487 -12.17 -11.07 -17.99
CA GLU A 487 -12.99 -9.85 -18.15
C GLU A 487 -12.57 -9.01 -19.38
N CYS A 488 -12.52 -9.66 -20.54
CA CYS A 488 -12.05 -9.13 -21.82
C CYS A 488 -12.85 -7.91 -22.34
N HIS A 489 -13.95 -7.54 -21.67
CA HIS A 489 -14.69 -6.31 -21.93
C HIS A 489 -13.87 -5.03 -21.65
N HIS A 490 -12.77 -5.13 -20.90
CA HIS A 490 -11.76 -4.08 -20.73
C HIS A 490 -10.85 -3.86 -21.94
N THR A 491 -10.95 -4.68 -22.99
CA THR A 491 -10.15 -4.57 -24.24
C THR A 491 -10.68 -3.45 -25.14
N GLN A 492 -10.55 -2.21 -24.67
CA GLN A 492 -11.02 -0.99 -25.34
C GLN A 492 -10.18 0.23 -24.94
N LYS A 493 -10.13 1.25 -25.81
CA LYS A 493 -9.36 2.50 -25.60
C LYS A 493 -7.87 2.22 -25.31
N GLU A 494 -7.30 2.85 -24.29
CA GLU A 494 -5.90 2.67 -23.85
C GLU A 494 -5.72 1.55 -22.82
N GLY A 495 -6.75 0.73 -22.55
CA GLY A 495 -6.64 -0.35 -21.58
C GLY A 495 -5.51 -1.32 -21.95
N VAL A 496 -4.79 -1.84 -20.96
CA VAL A 496 -3.58 -2.68 -21.12
C VAL A 496 -3.81 -3.83 -22.12
N TYR A 497 -4.92 -4.56 -21.97
CA TYR A 497 -5.35 -5.59 -22.94
C TYR A 497 -5.43 -5.06 -24.38
N ASN A 498 -5.95 -3.86 -24.59
CA ASN A 498 -6.09 -3.27 -25.92
C ASN A 498 -4.74 -2.83 -26.50
N ASN A 499 -3.76 -2.45 -25.66
CA ASN A 499 -2.40 -2.14 -26.12
C ASN A 499 -1.66 -3.42 -26.57
N ILE A 500 -1.78 -4.49 -25.79
CA ILE A 500 -1.30 -5.84 -26.14
C ILE A 500 -1.95 -6.31 -27.46
N MET A 501 -3.28 -6.21 -27.57
CA MET A 501 -3.99 -6.54 -28.80
C MET A 501 -3.67 -5.61 -29.97
N THR A 502 -3.38 -4.32 -29.76
CA THR A 502 -2.95 -3.42 -30.85
C THR A 502 -1.60 -3.87 -31.44
N ARG A 503 -0.71 -4.45 -30.63
CA ARG A 503 0.54 -5.08 -31.10
C ARG A 503 0.24 -6.34 -31.92
N TYR A 504 -0.63 -7.23 -31.42
CA TYR A 504 -1.11 -8.42 -32.14
C TYR A 504 -1.68 -8.06 -33.52
N LEU A 505 -2.63 -7.11 -33.56
CA LEU A 505 -3.26 -6.63 -34.78
C LEU A 505 -2.25 -5.97 -35.74
N THR A 506 -1.30 -5.21 -35.21
CA THR A 506 -0.21 -4.63 -36.02
C THR A 506 0.64 -5.74 -36.65
N GLN A 507 0.97 -6.80 -35.92
CA GLN A 507 1.69 -7.96 -36.48
C GLN A 507 0.83 -8.75 -37.47
N LYS A 508 -0.47 -8.90 -37.23
CA LYS A 508 -1.42 -9.50 -38.20
C LYS A 508 -1.45 -8.74 -39.53
N MET A 509 -1.43 -7.40 -39.49
CA MET A 509 -1.36 -6.59 -40.71
C MET A 509 0.03 -6.64 -41.38
N LYS A 510 1.13 -6.74 -40.62
CA LYS A 510 2.47 -7.02 -41.18
C LYS A 510 2.51 -8.39 -41.87
N ASN A 511 2.00 -9.44 -41.24
CA ASN A 511 1.95 -10.80 -41.82
C ASN A 511 1.19 -10.82 -43.14
N LYS A 512 0.06 -10.10 -43.27
CA LYS A 512 -0.66 -9.93 -44.56
C LYS A 512 0.19 -9.26 -45.66
N LYS A 513 1.21 -8.48 -45.30
CA LYS A 513 2.16 -7.87 -46.25
C LYS A 513 3.29 -8.85 -46.58
N LEU A 514 3.88 -9.51 -45.57
CA LEU A 514 4.88 -10.57 -45.74
C LEU A 514 4.38 -11.71 -46.65
N MET A 515 3.11 -12.14 -46.48
CA MET A 515 2.46 -13.13 -47.36
C MET A 515 2.38 -12.70 -48.83
N LYS A 516 2.22 -11.40 -49.12
CA LYS A 516 2.21 -10.87 -50.49
C LYS A 516 3.62 -10.71 -51.07
N GLU A 517 4.61 -10.64 -50.20
CA GLU A 517 6.03 -10.47 -50.53
C GLU A 517 6.79 -11.81 -50.47
N ASN A 518 6.05 -12.93 -50.33
CA ASN A 518 6.57 -14.30 -50.17
C ASN A 518 7.62 -14.45 -49.05
N GLN A 519 7.52 -13.63 -48.00
CA GLN A 519 8.41 -13.65 -46.83
C GLN A 519 7.82 -14.51 -45.69
N PRO A 520 8.67 -15.13 -44.86
CA PRO A 520 8.22 -15.93 -43.72
C PRO A 520 7.37 -15.10 -42.77
N VAL A 521 6.24 -15.66 -42.33
CA VAL A 521 5.30 -15.01 -41.43
C VAL A 521 5.62 -15.32 -39.97
N VAL A 522 5.49 -14.31 -39.10
CA VAL A 522 5.64 -14.50 -37.65
C VAL A 522 4.39 -15.23 -37.13
N PRO A 523 4.51 -16.33 -36.36
CA PRO A 523 3.34 -17.00 -35.79
C PRO A 523 2.57 -16.06 -34.86
N LEU A 524 1.25 -16.28 -34.77
CA LEU A 524 0.36 -15.51 -33.90
C LEU A 524 -0.37 -16.46 -32.94
N PRO A 525 -0.53 -16.10 -31.66
CA PRO A 525 -1.31 -16.88 -30.72
C PRO A 525 -2.80 -16.90 -31.10
N GLN A 526 -3.47 -17.96 -30.69
CA GLN A 526 -4.92 -17.96 -30.56
C GLN A 526 -5.34 -17.01 -29.43
N ILE A 527 -6.48 -16.34 -29.58
CA ILE A 527 -7.03 -15.39 -28.59
C ILE A 527 -8.37 -15.89 -28.04
N LEU A 528 -8.45 -16.03 -26.72
CA LEU A 528 -9.68 -16.40 -26.00
C LEU A 528 -10.08 -15.28 -25.03
N GLY A 529 -11.13 -14.52 -25.37
CA GLY A 529 -11.73 -13.53 -24.46
C GLY A 529 -12.80 -14.16 -23.58
N LEU A 530 -12.79 -13.89 -22.27
CA LEU A 530 -13.83 -14.31 -21.32
C LEU A 530 -14.51 -13.08 -20.71
N THR A 531 -15.84 -13.05 -20.60
CA THR A 531 -16.54 -11.99 -19.85
C THR A 531 -17.91 -12.42 -19.35
N ALA A 532 -18.40 -11.79 -18.28
CA ALA A 532 -19.81 -11.83 -17.91
C ALA A 532 -20.71 -10.99 -18.84
N SER A 533 -20.18 -9.88 -19.38
CA SER A 533 -20.91 -8.91 -20.18
C SER A 533 -19.95 -8.02 -20.99
N PRO A 534 -20.04 -7.95 -22.33
CA PRO A 534 -19.30 -6.96 -23.12
C PRO A 534 -19.87 -5.53 -23.02
N GLY A 535 -21.07 -5.37 -22.43
CA GLY A 535 -21.80 -4.11 -22.32
C GLY A 535 -22.21 -3.48 -23.66
N VAL A 536 -22.60 -2.21 -23.61
CA VAL A 536 -22.89 -1.36 -24.78
C VAL A 536 -22.13 -0.02 -24.75
N GLY A 537 -21.22 0.13 -23.78
CA GLY A 537 -20.41 1.34 -23.61
C GLY A 537 -21.26 2.55 -23.20
N LYS A 538 -21.32 3.58 -24.05
CA LYS A 538 -22.20 4.76 -23.85
C LYS A 538 -23.40 4.79 -24.81
N ALA A 539 -23.74 3.68 -25.46
CA ALA A 539 -24.79 3.64 -26.48
C ALA A 539 -26.18 4.07 -25.94
N LYS A 540 -26.92 4.79 -26.81
CA LYS A 540 -28.35 5.15 -26.64
C LYS A 540 -29.25 4.55 -27.74
N LYS A 541 -28.68 3.88 -28.75
CA LYS A 541 -29.38 3.32 -29.93
C LYS A 541 -28.81 1.95 -30.26
N GLN A 542 -29.66 1.02 -30.70
CA GLN A 542 -29.29 -0.38 -30.99
C GLN A 542 -28.09 -0.53 -31.93
N ALA A 543 -27.99 0.30 -32.97
CA ALA A 543 -26.86 0.27 -33.92
C ALA A 543 -25.52 0.66 -33.27
N LYS A 544 -25.51 1.58 -32.29
CA LYS A 544 -24.29 1.92 -31.53
C LYS A 544 -23.92 0.88 -30.47
N ALA A 545 -24.86 0.05 -30.02
CA ALA A 545 -24.53 -1.14 -29.24
C ALA A 545 -23.92 -2.23 -30.14
N GLU A 546 -24.48 -2.46 -31.33
CA GLU A 546 -23.92 -3.38 -32.34
C GLU A 546 -22.48 -3.00 -32.74
N GLU A 547 -22.24 -1.71 -33.01
CA GLU A 547 -20.90 -1.13 -33.23
C GLU A 547 -19.94 -1.35 -32.05
N HIS A 548 -20.40 -1.20 -30.80
CA HIS A 548 -19.57 -1.45 -29.62
C HIS A 548 -19.20 -2.93 -29.45
N ILE A 549 -20.14 -3.85 -29.68
CA ILE A 549 -19.86 -5.30 -29.68
C ILE A 549 -18.87 -5.66 -30.80
N LEU A 550 -19.09 -5.17 -32.02
CA LEU A 550 -18.20 -5.39 -33.17
C LEU A 550 -16.80 -4.86 -32.91
N ARG A 551 -16.67 -3.69 -32.26
CA ARG A 551 -15.35 -3.14 -31.91
C ARG A 551 -14.63 -3.97 -30.85
N ILE A 552 -15.31 -4.50 -29.83
CA ILE A 552 -14.68 -5.43 -28.88
C ILE A 552 -14.24 -6.71 -29.59
N CYS A 553 -15.06 -7.25 -30.50
CA CYS A 553 -14.67 -8.38 -31.36
C CYS A 553 -13.44 -8.06 -32.23
N ALA A 554 -13.40 -6.86 -32.82
CA ALA A 554 -12.31 -6.41 -33.68
C ALA A 554 -10.99 -6.28 -32.91
N ASN A 555 -11.04 -5.66 -31.72
CA ASN A 555 -9.91 -5.52 -30.82
C ASN A 555 -9.35 -6.88 -30.39
N LEU A 556 -10.21 -7.84 -30.05
CA LEU A 556 -9.83 -9.20 -29.66
C LEU A 556 -9.57 -10.15 -30.85
N ASP A 557 -9.63 -9.64 -32.08
CA ASP A 557 -9.52 -10.43 -33.33
C ASP A 557 -10.42 -11.68 -33.37
N ALA A 558 -11.60 -11.58 -32.76
CA ALA A 558 -12.53 -12.69 -32.60
C ALA A 558 -13.21 -13.05 -33.93
N PHE A 559 -13.27 -14.34 -34.23
CA PHE A 559 -14.07 -14.91 -35.31
C PHE A 559 -15.58 -14.82 -35.00
N THR A 560 -15.97 -14.94 -33.73
CA THR A 560 -17.33 -14.69 -33.26
C THR A 560 -17.37 -14.49 -31.74
N ILE A 561 -18.51 -14.03 -31.23
CA ILE A 561 -18.85 -14.03 -29.81
C ILE A 561 -19.83 -15.18 -29.53
N LYS A 562 -19.45 -16.11 -28.65
CA LYS A 562 -20.26 -17.27 -28.25
C LYS A 562 -21.04 -16.96 -26.97
N THR A 563 -22.32 -17.30 -27.01
CA THR A 563 -23.24 -17.41 -25.87
C THR A 563 -23.90 -18.78 -25.94
N VAL A 564 -24.44 -19.26 -24.83
CA VAL A 564 -25.31 -20.44 -24.80
C VAL A 564 -26.61 -20.12 -25.56
N LYS A 565 -27.08 -21.07 -26.36
CA LYS A 565 -28.36 -21.07 -27.09
C LYS A 565 -29.05 -22.43 -26.98
N GLU A 566 -28.32 -23.52 -27.24
CA GLU A 566 -28.87 -24.88 -27.27
C GLU A 566 -29.18 -25.36 -25.85
N ASN A 567 -28.26 -25.16 -24.91
CA ASN A 567 -28.36 -25.63 -23.53
C ASN A 567 -28.86 -24.56 -22.55
N GLU A 568 -29.67 -23.60 -23.01
CA GLU A 568 -30.07 -22.43 -22.22
C GLU A 568 -30.88 -22.82 -20.96
N ALA A 569 -31.69 -23.87 -21.03
CA ALA A 569 -32.44 -24.39 -19.89
C ALA A 569 -31.52 -24.90 -18.75
N LEU A 570 -30.45 -25.62 -19.11
CA LEU A 570 -29.45 -26.13 -18.15
C LEU A 570 -28.61 -25.00 -17.53
N LEU A 571 -28.36 -23.93 -18.29
CA LEU A 571 -27.73 -22.72 -17.75
C LEU A 571 -28.66 -22.05 -16.72
N LYS A 572 -29.96 -21.90 -17.03
CA LYS A 572 -30.96 -21.27 -16.15
C LYS A 572 -31.24 -22.07 -14.87
N SER A 573 -31.21 -23.41 -14.93
CA SER A 573 -31.37 -24.23 -13.72
C SER A 573 -30.19 -24.14 -12.76
N GLN A 574 -29.02 -23.69 -13.23
CA GLN A 574 -27.76 -23.69 -12.49
C GLN A 574 -27.26 -22.28 -12.12
N VAL A 575 -27.67 -21.24 -12.84
CA VAL A 575 -27.49 -19.84 -12.45
C VAL A 575 -28.86 -19.18 -12.41
N LYS A 576 -29.46 -19.19 -11.22
CA LYS A 576 -30.74 -18.54 -10.95
C LYS A 576 -30.54 -17.01 -10.92
N ASP A 577 -31.38 -16.27 -11.61
CA ASP A 577 -31.42 -14.80 -11.57
C ASP A 577 -32.20 -14.35 -10.30
N PRO A 578 -31.68 -13.43 -9.48
CA PRO A 578 -32.31 -13.01 -8.24
C PRO A 578 -33.55 -12.12 -8.46
N CYS A 579 -34.47 -12.13 -7.50
CA CYS A 579 -35.66 -11.27 -7.52
C CYS A 579 -35.27 -9.78 -7.43
N LYS A 580 -35.70 -8.96 -8.40
CA LYS A 580 -35.35 -7.53 -8.46
C LYS A 580 -36.39 -6.67 -7.72
N LYS A 581 -36.03 -6.13 -6.56
CA LYS A 581 -36.80 -5.15 -5.78
C LYS A 581 -36.28 -3.72 -6.03
N ILE A 582 -37.16 -2.73 -6.03
CA ILE A 582 -36.80 -1.29 -5.96
C ILE A 582 -37.51 -0.69 -4.76
N VAL A 583 -36.76 -0.03 -3.88
CA VAL A 583 -37.27 0.55 -2.64
C VAL A 583 -37.00 2.06 -2.66
N ILE A 584 -38.07 2.84 -2.63
CA ILE A 584 -38.02 4.31 -2.69
C ILE A 584 -38.22 4.87 -1.27
N ALA A 585 -37.45 5.92 -0.96
CA ALA A 585 -37.61 6.79 0.20
C ALA A 585 -38.14 8.16 -0.25
N ASP A 586 -39.28 8.57 0.30
CA ASP A 586 -40.06 9.75 -0.09
C ASP A 586 -39.96 10.85 0.97
N TYR A 587 -38.89 11.65 0.84
CA TYR A 587 -38.45 12.69 1.77
C TYR A 587 -39.46 13.85 1.91
N THR A 588 -40.53 13.56 2.64
CA THR A 588 -41.60 14.46 3.06
C THR A 588 -41.36 15.04 4.45
N ARG A 589 -40.45 14.44 5.24
CA ARG A 589 -40.04 14.94 6.56
C ARG A 589 -39.16 16.18 6.42
N TYR A 590 -39.40 17.14 7.32
CA TYR A 590 -38.52 18.30 7.51
C TYR A 590 -37.17 17.87 8.09
N ASP A 591 -36.08 18.43 7.55
CA ASP A 591 -34.70 18.16 7.97
C ASP A 591 -34.09 19.44 8.57
N PRO A 592 -34.09 19.59 9.92
CA PRO A 592 -33.59 20.79 10.59
C PRO A 592 -32.06 20.90 10.50
N PHE A 593 -31.35 19.78 10.39
CA PHE A 593 -29.89 19.76 10.28
C PHE A 593 -29.45 20.26 8.90
N LYS A 594 -30.06 19.75 7.82
CA LYS A 594 -29.86 20.24 6.45
C LYS A 594 -30.19 21.72 6.33
N LYS A 595 -31.30 22.19 6.90
CA LYS A 595 -31.61 23.62 6.93
C LYS A 595 -30.49 24.40 7.62
N LYS A 596 -30.04 23.98 8.81
CA LYS A 596 -29.01 24.75 9.53
C LYS A 596 -27.64 24.72 8.86
N LEU A 597 -27.30 23.67 8.10
CA LEU A 597 -26.11 23.69 7.23
C LEU A 597 -26.28 24.68 6.07
N ILE A 598 -27.47 24.76 5.44
CA ILE A 598 -27.76 25.73 4.38
C ILE A 598 -27.70 27.17 4.90
N ASP A 599 -28.23 27.45 6.10
CA ASP A 599 -28.11 28.77 6.74
C ASP A 599 -26.62 29.17 6.82
N ILE A 600 -25.76 28.30 7.39
CA ILE A 600 -24.32 28.55 7.54
C ILE A 600 -23.61 28.70 6.19
N MET A 601 -23.99 27.93 5.17
CA MET A 601 -23.44 28.10 3.82
C MET A 601 -23.85 29.46 3.22
N THR A 602 -25.04 29.96 3.53
CA THR A 602 -25.54 31.26 3.07
C THR A 602 -24.80 32.42 3.77
N ASP A 603 -24.50 32.27 5.06
CA ASP A 603 -23.65 33.21 5.81
C ASP A 603 -22.24 33.32 5.16
N ILE A 604 -21.63 32.17 4.84
CA ILE A 604 -20.31 32.11 4.19
C ILE A 604 -20.35 32.70 2.77
N GLN A 605 -21.37 32.39 1.96
CA GLN A 605 -21.57 32.99 0.64
C GLN A 605 -21.71 34.51 0.71
N SER A 606 -22.41 35.02 1.73
CA SER A 606 -22.58 36.46 1.96
C SER A 606 -21.26 37.14 2.34
N HIS A 607 -20.42 36.46 3.13
CA HIS A 607 -19.08 36.93 3.50
C HIS A 607 -18.13 37.05 2.29
N CYS A 608 -18.07 36.03 1.42
CA CYS A 608 -17.21 36.06 0.22
C CYS A 608 -17.87 36.63 -1.05
N ARG A 609 -19.17 36.97 -1.00
CA ARG A 609 -19.99 37.45 -2.14
C ARG A 609 -20.07 36.46 -3.31
N LEU A 610 -19.91 35.16 -3.06
CA LEU A 610 -19.98 34.10 -4.07
C LEU A 610 -21.38 33.47 -4.12
N TYR A 611 -22.18 33.86 -5.11
CA TYR A 611 -23.56 33.38 -5.27
C TYR A 611 -23.66 32.41 -6.46
N PRO A 612 -23.89 31.10 -6.23
CA PRO A 612 -24.14 30.13 -7.28
C PRO A 612 -25.59 30.16 -7.77
N THR A 613 -25.81 29.66 -8.98
CA THR A 613 -27.15 29.41 -9.54
C THR A 613 -27.65 27.97 -9.32
N SER A 614 -26.91 27.16 -8.57
CA SER A 614 -27.16 25.73 -8.35
C SER A 614 -27.45 25.39 -6.89
N ASP A 615 -28.36 24.45 -6.65
CA ASP A 615 -28.80 24.04 -5.30
C ASP A 615 -27.69 23.45 -4.42
N PHE A 616 -27.77 23.75 -3.12
CA PHE A 616 -26.91 23.21 -2.07
C PHE A 616 -27.00 21.68 -1.94
N GLY A 617 -25.86 21.03 -1.70
CA GLY A 617 -25.73 19.56 -1.62
C GLY A 617 -25.63 18.88 -2.99
N GLY A 618 -25.78 19.61 -4.10
CA GLY A 618 -25.69 19.08 -5.45
C GLY A 618 -24.25 18.83 -5.93
N GLN A 619 -24.12 17.96 -6.94
CA GLN A 619 -22.85 17.78 -7.68
C GLN A 619 -22.52 19.01 -8.57
N GLN A 620 -23.53 19.77 -9.00
CA GLN A 620 -23.30 21.02 -9.73
C GLN A 620 -22.65 22.08 -8.83
N TYR A 621 -23.14 22.22 -7.60
CA TYR A 621 -22.52 23.07 -6.57
C TYR A 621 -21.07 22.65 -6.29
N GLU A 622 -20.82 21.34 -6.16
CA GLU A 622 -19.47 20.78 -5.97
C GLU A 622 -18.52 21.14 -7.14
N GLN A 623 -19.00 21.10 -8.38
CA GLN A 623 -18.22 21.49 -9.55
C GLN A 623 -17.97 22.99 -9.60
N TRP A 624 -18.99 23.82 -9.31
CA TRP A 624 -18.87 25.28 -9.26
C TRP A 624 -17.88 25.72 -8.18
N VAL A 625 -17.99 25.20 -6.95
CA VAL A 625 -17.13 25.62 -5.84
C VAL A 625 -15.67 25.22 -6.07
N VAL A 626 -15.40 24.06 -6.68
CA VAL A 626 -14.04 23.64 -7.09
C VAL A 626 -13.50 24.47 -8.27
N GLN A 627 -14.36 25.03 -9.13
CA GLN A 627 -13.94 26.00 -10.15
C GLN A 627 -13.60 27.36 -9.51
N MET A 628 -14.42 27.85 -8.58
CA MET A 628 -14.16 29.09 -7.84
C MET A 628 -12.88 28.99 -6.99
N GLU A 629 -12.67 27.89 -6.27
CA GLU A 629 -11.44 27.59 -5.49
C GLU A 629 -10.15 27.64 -6.35
N LYS A 630 -10.26 27.34 -7.65
CA LYS A 630 -9.14 27.45 -8.61
C LYS A 630 -9.01 28.82 -9.23
N LYS A 631 -10.14 29.49 -9.54
CA LYS A 631 -10.18 30.87 -10.06
C LYS A 631 -9.55 31.82 -9.05
N ALA A 632 -10.08 31.82 -7.82
CA ALA A 632 -9.60 32.64 -6.72
C ALA A 632 -8.12 32.39 -6.39
N ALA A 633 -7.63 31.14 -6.49
CA ALA A 633 -6.21 30.83 -6.32
C ALA A 633 -5.30 31.39 -7.43
N LYS A 634 -5.78 31.49 -8.68
CA LYS A 634 -5.04 32.14 -9.79
C LYS A 634 -5.07 33.66 -9.70
N GLU A 635 -6.18 34.21 -9.23
CA GLU A 635 -6.44 35.65 -9.06
C GLU A 635 -5.95 36.19 -7.70
N GLU A 636 -5.25 35.37 -6.92
CA GLU A 636 -4.68 35.69 -5.60
C GLU A 636 -5.70 36.10 -4.51
N ASN A 637 -6.98 35.90 -4.79
CA ASN A 637 -8.08 36.19 -3.88
C ASN A 637 -8.22 35.10 -2.80
N ARG A 638 -7.39 35.21 -1.77
CA ARG A 638 -7.38 34.30 -0.61
C ARG A 638 -8.76 34.15 0.05
N THR A 639 -9.53 35.23 0.17
CA THR A 639 -10.85 35.23 0.84
C THR A 639 -11.84 34.32 0.13
N GLU A 640 -12.01 34.51 -1.18
CA GLU A 640 -12.86 33.63 -2.01
C GLU A 640 -12.35 32.19 -1.99
N ARG A 641 -11.03 31.98 -2.06
CA ARG A 641 -10.42 30.65 -2.09
C ARG A 641 -10.70 29.85 -0.81
N VAL A 642 -10.50 30.45 0.36
CA VAL A 642 -10.75 29.81 1.66
C VAL A 642 -12.25 29.59 1.87
N CYS A 643 -13.10 30.58 1.55
CA CYS A 643 -14.55 30.38 1.64
C CYS A 643 -15.05 29.28 0.71
N ALA A 644 -14.52 29.15 -0.52
CA ALA A 644 -14.83 28.05 -1.42
C ALA A 644 -14.40 26.68 -0.86
N GLU A 645 -13.20 26.58 -0.27
CA GLU A 645 -12.72 25.37 0.39
C GLU A 645 -13.64 24.92 1.55
N HIS A 646 -14.10 25.87 2.38
CA HIS A 646 -15.06 25.59 3.45
C HIS A 646 -16.46 25.25 2.90
N LEU A 647 -16.99 26.01 1.94
CA LEU A 647 -18.27 25.73 1.28
C LEU A 647 -18.29 24.34 0.63
N ARG A 648 -17.16 23.88 0.07
CA ARG A 648 -17.03 22.51 -0.42
C ARG A 648 -17.23 21.49 0.70
N LYS A 649 -16.64 21.70 1.89
CA LYS A 649 -16.80 20.79 3.04
C LYS A 649 -18.22 20.80 3.61
N TYR A 650 -18.92 21.93 3.62
CA TYR A 650 -20.36 21.95 3.93
C TYR A 650 -21.21 21.25 2.85
N ASN A 651 -20.86 21.37 1.55
CA ASN A 651 -21.54 20.65 0.47
C ASN A 651 -21.30 19.12 0.57
N GLU A 652 -20.10 18.69 0.91
CA GLU A 652 -19.76 17.30 1.23
C GLU A 652 -20.58 16.81 2.44
N ALA A 653 -20.68 17.61 3.51
CA ALA A 653 -21.52 17.30 4.68
C ALA A 653 -23.02 17.17 4.33
N LEU A 654 -23.54 17.99 3.41
CA LEU A 654 -24.91 17.84 2.90
C LEU A 654 -25.09 16.54 2.10
N GLN A 655 -24.15 16.17 1.22
CA GLN A 655 -24.19 14.87 0.52
C GLN A 655 -24.10 13.68 1.49
N ILE A 656 -23.32 13.81 2.55
CA ILE A 656 -23.21 12.83 3.63
C ILE A 656 -24.56 12.70 4.35
N ASN A 657 -25.19 13.81 4.75
CA ASN A 657 -26.52 13.78 5.38
C ASN A 657 -27.60 13.18 4.45
N ASP A 658 -27.62 13.55 3.17
CA ASP A 658 -28.53 12.97 2.17
C ASP A 658 -28.27 11.47 1.89
N THR A 659 -27.22 10.84 2.46
CA THR A 659 -26.89 9.42 2.24
C THR A 659 -26.78 8.56 3.51
N ILE A 660 -26.24 9.07 4.62
CA ILE A 660 -26.07 8.37 5.89
C ILE A 660 -26.65 9.21 7.03
N ARG A 661 -26.04 9.26 8.22
CA ARG A 661 -26.60 9.94 9.40
C ARG A 661 -26.11 11.39 9.49
N MET A 662 -26.92 12.24 10.12
CA MET A 662 -26.54 13.61 10.50
C MET A 662 -25.25 13.63 11.35
N ILE A 663 -25.07 12.68 12.26
CA ILE A 663 -23.87 12.59 13.12
C ILE A 663 -22.58 12.34 12.33
N ASP A 664 -22.66 11.64 11.19
CA ASP A 664 -21.50 11.38 10.33
C ASP A 664 -21.10 12.64 9.53
N ALA A 665 -22.11 13.45 9.13
CA ALA A 665 -21.90 14.77 8.52
C ALA A 665 -21.34 15.79 9.52
N TYR A 666 -21.86 15.81 10.76
CA TYR A 666 -21.31 16.61 11.85
C TYR A 666 -19.86 16.22 12.17
N ASN A 667 -19.55 14.93 12.26
CA ASN A 667 -18.19 14.46 12.53
C ASN A 667 -17.22 14.79 11.38
N HIS A 668 -17.65 14.77 10.11
CA HIS A 668 -16.85 15.26 8.98
C HIS A 668 -16.42 16.73 9.19
N LEU A 669 -17.38 17.64 9.46
CA LEU A 669 -17.10 19.06 9.68
C LEU A 669 -16.25 19.30 10.95
N LYS A 670 -16.60 18.64 12.05
CA LYS A 670 -15.87 18.69 13.33
C LYS A 670 -14.40 18.25 13.17
N ASN A 671 -14.13 17.22 12.38
CA ASN A 671 -12.77 16.75 12.14
C ASN A 671 -11.99 17.74 11.24
N PHE A 672 -12.61 18.28 10.19
CA PHE A 672 -12.02 19.32 9.35
C PHE A 672 -11.64 20.57 10.18
N TYR A 673 -12.58 21.12 10.96
CA TYR A 673 -12.33 22.31 11.78
C TYR A 673 -11.36 22.07 12.94
N LYS A 674 -11.30 20.85 13.51
CA LYS A 674 -10.28 20.47 14.49
C LYS A 674 -8.88 20.45 13.85
N ASP A 675 -8.76 19.94 12.62
CA ASP A 675 -7.48 19.85 11.92
C ASP A 675 -7.01 21.22 11.42
N GLU A 676 -7.90 22.05 10.87
CA GLU A 676 -7.57 23.44 10.54
C GLU A 676 -7.12 24.22 11.76
N LYS A 677 -7.85 24.17 12.89
CA LYS A 677 -7.41 24.82 14.13
C LYS A 677 -6.01 24.35 14.57
N ALA A 678 -5.71 23.05 14.45
CA ALA A 678 -4.40 22.51 14.77
C ALA A 678 -3.29 22.99 13.80
N LYS A 679 -3.55 23.07 12.49
CA LYS A 679 -2.60 23.62 11.50
C LYS A 679 -2.29 25.09 11.75
N LYS A 680 -3.29 25.89 12.14
CA LYS A 680 -3.08 27.32 12.45
C LYS A 680 -2.29 27.52 13.75
N MET A 681 -2.45 26.64 14.74
CA MET A 681 -1.70 26.70 16.00
C MET A 681 -0.25 26.21 15.85
N ALA A 682 -0.02 25.10 15.13
CA ALA A 682 1.34 24.58 14.93
C ALA A 682 2.27 25.59 14.20
N ALA A 683 1.72 26.44 13.33
CA ALA A 683 2.46 27.51 12.66
C ALA A 683 2.76 28.74 13.55
N GLN A 684 2.47 28.68 14.85
CA GLN A 684 2.69 29.76 15.83
C GLN A 684 3.69 29.40 16.94
N GLU A 685 4.14 28.14 17.03
CA GLU A 685 5.09 27.70 18.06
C GLU A 685 6.55 28.05 17.70
N ASP A 686 6.86 28.28 16.41
CA ASP A 686 8.20 28.57 15.89
C ASP A 686 8.59 30.08 15.85
N ASP A 687 7.68 31.00 16.20
CA ASP A 687 7.78 32.41 15.77
C ASP A 687 7.02 33.36 16.72
N GLU A 688 7.73 34.04 17.64
CA GLU A 688 7.11 34.87 18.70
C GLU A 688 6.27 36.05 18.17
N GLN A 689 6.48 36.49 16.91
CA GLN A 689 5.62 37.50 16.28
C GLN A 689 4.39 36.90 15.57
N ALA A 690 4.32 35.59 15.32
CA ALA A 690 3.21 34.93 14.62
C ALA A 690 1.92 34.78 15.44
N ALA A 691 1.95 35.09 16.74
CA ALA A 691 0.79 35.06 17.64
C ALA A 691 -0.40 35.94 17.17
N LEU A 692 -0.16 36.90 16.27
CA LEU A 692 -1.15 37.92 15.86
C LEU A 692 -1.85 37.72 14.51
N ILE A 693 -1.49 36.71 13.69
CA ILE A 693 -1.97 36.61 12.28
C ILE A 693 -2.84 35.37 11.99
N LEU A 694 -3.87 35.14 12.83
CA LEU A 694 -5.05 34.40 12.34
C LEU A 694 -5.83 35.31 11.39
N ASN A 695 -5.81 35.01 10.09
CA ASN A 695 -6.45 35.85 9.07
C ASN A 695 -7.95 36.05 9.37
N LYS A 696 -8.48 37.26 9.11
CA LYS A 696 -9.88 37.64 9.40
C LYS A 696 -10.90 36.62 8.85
N THR A 697 -10.64 36.07 7.66
CA THR A 697 -11.50 35.04 7.03
C THR A 697 -11.41 33.71 7.77
N ASP A 698 -10.20 33.24 8.09
CA ASP A 698 -9.97 31.99 8.83
C ASP A 698 -10.65 32.06 10.21
N LYS A 699 -10.48 33.20 10.91
CA LYS A 699 -11.14 33.45 12.19
C LYS A 699 -12.67 33.39 12.06
N TYR A 700 -13.25 34.19 11.15
CA TYR A 700 -14.70 34.21 10.94
C TYR A 700 -15.27 32.81 10.64
N LEU A 701 -14.62 32.04 9.76
CA LEU A 701 -15.08 30.71 9.37
C LEU A 701 -14.96 29.67 10.49
N ILE A 702 -13.95 29.80 11.37
CA ILE A 702 -13.77 28.97 12.56
C ILE A 702 -14.81 29.33 13.62
N ASP A 703 -14.92 30.61 13.97
CA ASP A 703 -15.83 31.10 15.01
C ASP A 703 -17.29 30.75 14.65
N LEU A 704 -17.72 31.01 13.39
CA LEU A 704 -19.04 30.63 12.87
C LEU A 704 -19.35 29.12 13.02
N PHE A 705 -18.36 28.24 12.84
CA PHE A 705 -18.55 26.81 13.10
C PHE A 705 -18.70 26.51 14.59
N TYR A 706 -17.84 27.06 15.44
CA TYR A 706 -17.86 26.79 16.88
C TYR A 706 -19.09 27.37 17.60
N GLU A 707 -19.61 28.51 17.16
CA GLU A 707 -20.90 29.08 17.60
C GLU A 707 -22.07 28.11 17.33
N ASN A 708 -22.09 27.50 16.14
CA ASN A 708 -23.17 26.63 15.71
C ASN A 708 -22.97 25.15 16.08
N LYS A 709 -21.78 24.78 16.56
CA LYS A 709 -21.32 23.39 16.79
C LYS A 709 -22.23 22.57 17.71
N GLU A 710 -22.59 23.07 18.89
CA GLU A 710 -23.42 22.28 19.82
C GLU A 710 -24.88 22.19 19.34
N LYS A 711 -25.40 23.19 18.63
CA LYS A 711 -26.72 23.13 17.99
C LYS A 711 -26.75 22.09 16.85
N LEU A 712 -25.71 22.07 16.01
CA LEU A 712 -25.54 21.04 14.98
C LEU A 712 -25.42 19.65 15.58
N LYS A 713 -24.68 19.49 16.69
CA LYS A 713 -24.53 18.24 17.43
C LYS A 713 -25.84 17.75 18.04
N GLN A 714 -26.64 18.64 18.64
CA GLN A 714 -27.97 18.31 19.19
C GLN A 714 -28.89 17.80 18.08
N LEU A 715 -29.04 18.57 16.99
CA LEU A 715 -29.83 18.16 15.82
C LEU A 715 -29.33 16.85 15.20
N ALA A 716 -28.03 16.56 15.27
CA ALA A 716 -27.44 15.37 14.67
C ALA A 716 -27.59 14.07 15.48
N ILE A 717 -28.03 14.17 16.74
CA ILE A 717 -28.29 13.03 17.65
C ILE A 717 -29.78 12.68 17.70
N ASP A 718 -30.65 13.61 17.25
CA ASP A 718 -32.10 13.46 17.23
C ASP A 718 -32.57 12.28 16.35
N PRO A 719 -33.25 11.25 16.91
CA PRO A 719 -33.69 10.09 16.17
C PRO A 719 -34.95 10.31 15.32
N ASP A 720 -35.79 11.31 15.64
CA ASP A 720 -37.07 11.53 14.93
C ASP A 720 -36.84 12.00 13.48
N HIS A 721 -35.67 12.60 13.25
CA HIS A 721 -35.17 13.05 11.95
C HIS A 721 -34.20 12.04 11.29
N GLU A 722 -34.21 10.74 11.66
CA GLU A 722 -33.38 9.73 10.96
C GLU A 722 -33.67 9.69 9.45
N ASN A 723 -32.59 9.59 8.67
CA ASN A 723 -32.62 9.53 7.21
C ASN A 723 -33.45 8.34 6.71
N GLU A 724 -34.57 8.61 6.03
CA GLU A 724 -35.53 7.57 5.60
C GLU A 724 -34.89 6.45 4.76
N LYS A 725 -33.86 6.72 3.94
CA LYS A 725 -33.14 5.64 3.23
C LYS A 725 -32.46 4.66 4.18
N LEU A 726 -31.98 5.08 5.34
CA LEU A 726 -31.48 4.19 6.39
C LEU A 726 -32.62 3.38 7.00
N THR A 727 -33.81 3.95 7.18
CA THR A 727 -35.01 3.21 7.62
C THR A 727 -35.41 2.15 6.58
N LYS A 728 -35.47 2.49 5.29
CA LYS A 728 -35.74 1.52 4.20
C LYS A 728 -34.65 0.43 4.15
N LEU A 729 -33.38 0.80 4.31
CA LEU A 729 -32.24 -0.12 4.35
C LEU A 729 -32.33 -1.07 5.55
N ARG A 730 -32.62 -0.56 6.76
CA ARG A 730 -32.84 -1.36 7.98
C ARG A 730 -33.94 -2.38 7.75
N ASN A 731 -35.10 -1.94 7.27
CA ASN A 731 -36.23 -2.83 6.99
C ASN A 731 -35.85 -3.90 5.95
N THR A 732 -35.13 -3.53 4.89
CA THR A 732 -34.66 -4.47 3.85
C THR A 732 -33.69 -5.51 4.40
N ILE A 733 -32.76 -5.12 5.28
CA ILE A 733 -31.81 -6.04 5.92
C ILE A 733 -32.57 -7.01 6.84
N ILE A 734 -33.43 -6.48 7.73
CA ILE A 734 -34.19 -7.30 8.68
C ILE A 734 -35.13 -8.26 7.95
N GLU A 735 -35.87 -7.82 6.91
CA GLU A 735 -36.78 -8.66 6.11
C GLU A 735 -36.08 -9.87 5.47
N GLU A 736 -34.78 -9.77 5.17
CA GLU A 736 -34.08 -10.75 4.33
C GLU A 736 -33.09 -11.60 5.14
N PHE A 737 -32.58 -11.10 6.27
CA PHE A 737 -31.81 -11.90 7.24
C PHE A 737 -32.69 -12.73 8.18
N THR A 738 -33.99 -12.43 8.34
CA THR A 738 -34.93 -13.28 9.11
C THR A 738 -35.65 -14.35 8.28
N LYS A 739 -35.49 -14.35 6.95
CA LYS A 739 -36.05 -15.40 6.06
C LYS A 739 -35.14 -16.60 5.89
N ALA A 740 -33.83 -16.35 5.83
CA ALA A 740 -32.82 -17.40 5.73
C ALA A 740 -32.43 -17.86 7.14
N ASP A 741 -32.05 -19.13 7.29
CA ASP A 741 -31.45 -19.63 8.54
C ASP A 741 -30.30 -18.71 8.98
N GLU A 742 -30.27 -18.36 10.26
CA GLU A 742 -29.37 -17.36 10.85
C GLU A 742 -27.88 -17.67 10.58
N ALA A 743 -27.54 -18.97 10.49
CA ALA A 743 -26.19 -19.46 10.19
C ALA A 743 -25.81 -19.40 8.69
N ALA A 744 -26.77 -19.21 7.79
CA ALA A 744 -26.60 -19.30 6.34
C ALA A 744 -26.68 -17.94 5.62
N ALA A 745 -27.50 -17.01 6.11
CA ALA A 745 -27.77 -15.72 5.48
C ALA A 745 -26.49 -14.93 5.14
N ARG A 746 -26.36 -14.43 3.90
CA ARG A 746 -25.22 -13.61 3.44
C ARG A 746 -25.65 -12.44 2.54
N GLY A 747 -25.03 -11.28 2.71
CA GLY A 747 -25.37 -10.07 1.95
C GLY A 747 -24.21 -9.16 1.55
N ILE A 748 -24.45 -8.32 0.54
CA ILE A 748 -23.57 -7.19 0.16
C ILE A 748 -24.38 -5.90 0.02
N ILE A 749 -23.90 -4.80 0.60
CA ILE A 749 -24.41 -3.43 0.42
C ILE A 749 -23.38 -2.64 -0.40
N PHE A 750 -23.73 -2.29 -1.63
CA PHE A 750 -22.90 -1.45 -2.51
C PHE A 750 -23.22 0.05 -2.31
N THR A 751 -22.21 0.85 -2.00
CA THR A 751 -22.33 2.30 -1.75
C THR A 751 -21.26 3.12 -2.48
N LYS A 752 -21.48 4.44 -2.63
CA LYS A 752 -20.66 5.31 -3.51
C LYS A 752 -19.27 5.62 -2.95
N THR A 753 -19.11 5.90 -1.66
CA THR A 753 -17.86 6.46 -1.10
C THR A 753 -17.26 5.56 -0.02
N ARG A 754 -15.95 5.72 0.23
CA ARG A 754 -15.27 5.01 1.34
C ARG A 754 -15.85 5.40 2.69
N GLN A 755 -16.16 6.68 2.89
CA GLN A 755 -16.77 7.19 4.11
C GLN A 755 -18.16 6.60 4.33
N SER A 756 -19.01 6.50 3.30
CA SER A 756 -20.33 5.89 3.44
C SER A 756 -20.26 4.38 3.70
N ALA A 757 -19.25 3.67 3.19
CA ALA A 757 -19.03 2.26 3.52
C ALA A 757 -18.64 2.06 4.99
N CYS A 758 -17.69 2.84 5.49
CA CYS A 758 -17.26 2.79 6.89
C CYS A 758 -18.39 3.18 7.86
N ALA A 759 -19.08 4.30 7.61
CA ALA A 759 -20.13 4.80 8.48
C ALA A 759 -21.41 3.94 8.48
N LEU A 760 -21.75 3.29 7.34
CA LEU A 760 -22.81 2.27 7.34
C LEU A 760 -22.41 1.03 8.16
N SER A 761 -21.12 0.65 8.15
CA SER A 761 -20.62 -0.43 9.02
C SER A 761 -20.78 -0.05 10.49
N GLN A 762 -20.39 1.17 10.85
CA GLN A 762 -20.55 1.70 12.19
C GLN A 762 -22.03 1.77 12.62
N TRP A 763 -22.94 2.26 11.77
CA TRP A 763 -24.39 2.30 12.05
C TRP A 763 -25.03 0.91 12.24
N ILE A 764 -24.50 -0.14 11.60
CA ILE A 764 -24.94 -1.52 11.85
C ILE A 764 -24.34 -2.06 13.15
N SER A 765 -23.06 -1.80 13.44
CA SER A 765 -22.41 -2.23 14.69
C SER A 765 -22.88 -1.49 15.94
N GLU A 766 -23.42 -0.28 15.81
CA GLU A 766 -23.97 0.55 16.91
C GLU A 766 -25.48 0.32 17.15
N ASN A 767 -26.09 -0.70 16.56
CA ASN A 767 -27.53 -0.95 16.65
C ASN A 767 -27.81 -2.44 16.92
N ASP A 768 -28.06 -2.75 18.19
CA ASP A 768 -28.16 -4.11 18.72
C ASP A 768 -29.18 -4.99 17.96
N LYS A 769 -30.23 -4.40 17.38
CA LYS A 769 -31.23 -5.11 16.57
C LYS A 769 -30.68 -5.82 15.34
N PHE A 770 -29.50 -5.43 14.86
CA PHE A 770 -28.78 -6.19 13.83
C PHE A 770 -28.00 -7.36 14.43
N ALA A 771 -27.39 -7.19 15.61
CA ALA A 771 -26.70 -8.26 16.32
C ALA A 771 -27.66 -9.34 16.84
N GLU A 772 -28.86 -8.95 17.30
CA GLU A 772 -29.99 -9.82 17.68
C GLU A 772 -30.35 -10.81 16.57
N ILE A 773 -30.37 -10.37 15.30
CA ILE A 773 -30.62 -11.21 14.12
C ILE A 773 -29.32 -11.73 13.45
N GLY A 774 -28.21 -11.77 14.21
CA GLY A 774 -26.95 -12.38 13.78
C GLY A 774 -26.15 -11.62 12.71
N VAL A 775 -26.51 -10.39 12.34
CA VAL A 775 -25.81 -9.59 11.31
C VAL A 775 -24.45 -9.12 11.82
N LYS A 776 -23.39 -9.65 11.20
CA LYS A 776 -21.97 -9.39 11.45
C LYS A 776 -21.40 -8.67 10.24
N ALA A 777 -21.50 -7.34 10.26
CA ALA A 777 -21.15 -6.46 9.16
C ALA A 777 -19.71 -5.96 9.20
N TYR A 778 -19.09 -5.77 8.02
CA TYR A 778 -17.81 -5.05 7.88
C TYR A 778 -17.69 -4.37 6.52
N TYR A 779 -16.89 -3.30 6.44
CA TYR A 779 -16.68 -2.57 5.20
C TYR A 779 -15.59 -3.18 4.30
N LEU A 780 -15.69 -2.96 2.99
CA LEU A 780 -14.71 -3.40 1.99
C LEU A 780 -14.46 -2.31 0.95
N ILE A 781 -13.29 -1.66 1.02
CA ILE A 781 -12.93 -0.52 0.17
C ILE A 781 -11.63 -0.78 -0.61
N GLY A 782 -11.53 -0.30 -1.85
CA GLY A 782 -10.36 -0.52 -2.70
C GLY A 782 -9.08 0.21 -2.22
N ALA A 783 -7.91 -0.22 -2.71
CA ALA A 783 -6.59 0.15 -2.16
C ALA A 783 -5.99 1.50 -2.59
N GLY A 784 -6.45 2.13 -3.69
CA GLY A 784 -5.73 3.29 -4.26
C GLY A 784 -5.63 4.52 -3.33
N HIS A 785 -4.47 5.18 -3.31
CA HIS A 785 -4.18 6.31 -2.41
C HIS A 785 -4.78 7.67 -2.89
N ASN A 786 -5.48 7.68 -4.03
CA ASN A 786 -6.04 8.88 -4.69
C ASN A 786 -7.28 9.52 -4.00
N SER A 787 -7.50 9.30 -2.70
CA SER A 787 -8.69 9.80 -1.98
C SER A 787 -8.31 10.32 -0.60
N GLU A 788 -9.02 11.34 -0.13
CA GLU A 788 -8.88 11.92 1.22
C GLU A 788 -9.18 10.91 2.35
N PHE A 789 -9.85 9.78 2.04
CA PHE A 789 -10.17 8.72 3.00
C PHE A 789 -9.20 7.53 2.87
N LYS A 790 -8.63 7.08 4.00
CA LYS A 790 -7.63 5.98 4.10
C LYS A 790 -8.08 4.73 3.29
N PRO A 791 -7.23 4.17 2.42
CA PRO A 791 -7.53 2.88 1.75
C PRO A 791 -7.43 1.70 2.72
N MET A 792 -7.99 0.55 2.31
CA MET A 792 -7.57 -0.76 2.83
C MET A 792 -6.49 -1.35 1.93
N THR A 793 -5.44 -1.90 2.52
CA THR A 793 -4.42 -2.73 1.87
C THR A 793 -5.03 -3.96 1.18
N GLN A 794 -4.26 -4.59 0.28
CA GLN A 794 -4.69 -5.85 -0.34
C GLN A 794 -4.81 -7.00 0.68
N ASN A 795 -4.01 -6.98 1.75
CA ASN A 795 -4.07 -7.99 2.82
C ASN A 795 -5.35 -7.85 3.66
N GLU A 796 -5.72 -6.63 4.11
CA GLU A 796 -6.99 -6.38 4.81
C GLU A 796 -8.20 -6.78 3.95
N GLN A 797 -8.18 -6.49 2.65
CA GLN A 797 -9.24 -6.92 1.73
C GLN A 797 -9.34 -8.46 1.65
N ARG A 798 -8.20 -9.16 1.51
CA ARG A 798 -8.14 -10.63 1.47
C ARG A 798 -8.63 -11.25 2.78
N GLU A 799 -8.30 -10.65 3.91
CA GLU A 799 -8.74 -11.10 5.24
C GLU A 799 -10.26 -10.96 5.42
N VAL A 800 -10.84 -9.80 5.07
CA VAL A 800 -12.29 -9.55 5.14
C VAL A 800 -13.07 -10.52 4.23
N ILE A 801 -12.58 -10.78 3.01
CA ILE A 801 -13.18 -11.76 2.10
C ILE A 801 -13.09 -13.19 2.67
N ASN A 802 -11.99 -13.54 3.33
CA ASN A 802 -11.87 -14.83 4.03
C ASN A 802 -12.83 -14.93 5.21
N LYS A 803 -12.93 -13.90 6.07
CA LYS A 803 -13.89 -13.85 7.20
C LYS A 803 -15.34 -13.99 6.72
N PHE A 804 -15.69 -13.40 5.58
CA PHE A 804 -17.00 -13.57 4.95
C PHE A 804 -17.22 -14.98 4.39
N ARG A 805 -16.20 -15.55 3.76
CA ARG A 805 -16.22 -16.94 3.24
C ARG A 805 -16.38 -17.97 4.36
N THR A 806 -15.78 -17.75 5.53
CA THR A 806 -15.92 -18.62 6.71
C THR A 806 -17.14 -18.32 7.59
N GLY A 807 -17.96 -17.32 7.24
CA GLY A 807 -19.13 -16.94 8.05
C GLY A 807 -18.82 -16.17 9.35
N LYS A 808 -17.56 -15.83 9.61
CA LYS A 808 -17.18 -14.88 10.69
C LYS A 808 -17.75 -13.47 10.43
N LEU A 809 -17.97 -13.13 9.17
CA LEU A 809 -18.79 -12.01 8.71
C LEU A 809 -19.91 -12.55 7.79
N ASN A 810 -21.05 -11.88 7.75
CA ASN A 810 -22.15 -12.23 6.85
C ASN A 810 -22.75 -11.03 6.08
N LEU A 811 -22.30 -9.81 6.32
CA LEU A 811 -22.70 -8.62 5.55
C LEU A 811 -21.48 -7.77 5.15
N LEU A 812 -21.20 -7.67 3.85
CA LEU A 812 -20.13 -6.80 3.33
C LEU A 812 -20.68 -5.45 2.89
N ILE A 813 -20.06 -4.36 3.31
CA ILE A 813 -20.44 -3.00 2.91
C ILE A 813 -19.35 -2.44 2.00
N ALA A 814 -19.57 -2.57 0.70
CA ALA A 814 -18.54 -2.40 -0.31
C ALA A 814 -18.73 -1.15 -1.17
N THR A 815 -17.63 -0.63 -1.72
CA THR A 815 -17.69 0.17 -2.94
C THR A 815 -17.64 -0.74 -4.18
N THR A 816 -17.44 -0.17 -5.37
CA THR A 816 -17.32 -0.91 -6.64
C THR A 816 -16.20 -1.98 -6.66
N VAL A 817 -15.31 -1.99 -5.66
CA VAL A 817 -14.25 -3.00 -5.48
C VAL A 817 -14.79 -4.44 -5.51
N ALA A 818 -15.98 -4.68 -4.96
CA ALA A 818 -16.61 -6.01 -4.86
C ALA A 818 -17.53 -6.38 -6.04
N GLU A 819 -17.78 -5.48 -6.99
CA GLU A 819 -18.62 -5.79 -8.16
C GLU A 819 -17.92 -6.85 -9.03
N GLU A 820 -16.67 -6.60 -9.43
CA GLU A 820 -15.89 -7.42 -10.36
C GLU A 820 -14.69 -8.13 -9.70
N GLY A 821 -14.30 -9.31 -10.20
CA GLY A 821 -12.92 -9.81 -10.10
C GLY A 821 -12.40 -10.24 -8.72
N LEU A 822 -13.23 -10.18 -7.67
CA LEU A 822 -12.97 -10.85 -6.40
C LEU A 822 -13.88 -12.07 -6.28
N ASP A 823 -13.36 -13.23 -5.88
CA ASP A 823 -14.20 -14.35 -5.45
C ASP A 823 -14.80 -14.06 -4.08
N ILE A 824 -16.12 -13.87 -4.06
CA ILE A 824 -16.92 -13.57 -2.88
C ILE A 824 -18.00 -14.65 -2.83
N LYS A 825 -18.20 -15.23 -1.64
CA LYS A 825 -19.19 -16.29 -1.41
C LYS A 825 -20.61 -15.80 -1.77
N GLU A 826 -21.44 -16.76 -2.12
CA GLU A 826 -22.77 -16.56 -2.65
C GLU A 826 -23.68 -15.90 -1.61
N CYS A 827 -24.42 -14.89 -2.07
CA CYS A 827 -25.24 -14.05 -1.23
C CYS A 827 -26.72 -14.34 -1.48
N ASN A 828 -27.51 -14.27 -0.42
CA ASN A 828 -28.97 -14.18 -0.47
C ASN A 828 -29.38 -12.78 -0.93
N ILE A 829 -28.71 -11.72 -0.44
CA ILE A 829 -29.10 -10.34 -0.76
C ILE A 829 -27.95 -9.50 -1.35
N VAL A 830 -28.25 -8.72 -2.40
CA VAL A 830 -27.39 -7.63 -2.88
C VAL A 830 -28.19 -6.33 -2.91
N ILE A 831 -27.81 -5.37 -2.05
CA ILE A 831 -28.39 -4.04 -2.02
C ILE A 831 -27.47 -3.06 -2.75
N ARG A 832 -28.00 -2.26 -3.68
CA ARG A 832 -27.32 -1.06 -4.21
C ARG A 832 -27.94 0.16 -3.55
N TYR A 833 -27.17 0.79 -2.66
CA TYR A 833 -27.62 1.87 -1.81
C TYR A 833 -27.26 3.22 -2.44
N GLY A 834 -28.18 3.75 -3.26
CA GLY A 834 -27.97 4.95 -4.08
C GLY A 834 -26.92 4.84 -5.20
N LEU A 835 -26.22 3.70 -5.32
CA LEU A 835 -25.18 3.47 -6.33
C LEU A 835 -25.76 2.89 -7.62
N VAL A 836 -25.68 3.66 -8.70
CA VAL A 836 -25.97 3.20 -10.07
C VAL A 836 -24.86 3.68 -11.00
N THR A 837 -24.11 2.71 -11.56
CA THR A 837 -22.92 2.92 -12.40
C THR A 837 -23.20 2.66 -13.87
N ASN A 838 -23.00 1.43 -14.36
CA ASN A 838 -23.24 1.01 -15.75
C ASN A 838 -23.86 -0.40 -15.80
N GLU A 839 -24.23 -0.86 -17.01
CA GLU A 839 -24.88 -2.15 -17.22
C GLU A 839 -24.00 -3.38 -16.94
N ILE A 840 -22.67 -3.26 -17.07
CA ILE A 840 -21.72 -4.35 -16.79
C ILE A 840 -21.65 -4.59 -15.27
N ALA A 841 -21.40 -3.52 -14.51
CA ALA A 841 -21.39 -3.53 -13.05
C ALA A 841 -22.75 -3.93 -12.46
N MET A 842 -23.86 -3.54 -13.10
CA MET A 842 -25.21 -4.00 -12.73
C MET A 842 -25.35 -5.53 -12.83
N VAL A 843 -24.91 -6.13 -13.94
CA VAL A 843 -24.94 -7.59 -14.15
C VAL A 843 -23.96 -8.32 -13.22
N GLN A 844 -22.76 -7.78 -13.00
CA GLN A 844 -21.76 -8.33 -12.09
C GLN A 844 -22.22 -8.33 -10.63
N ALA A 845 -22.77 -7.20 -10.15
CA ALA A 845 -23.34 -7.07 -8.81
C ALA A 845 -24.54 -8.01 -8.63
N ARG A 846 -25.43 -8.10 -9.64
CA ARG A 846 -26.53 -9.06 -9.64
C ARG A 846 -26.03 -10.51 -9.51
N GLY A 847 -24.96 -10.87 -10.22
CA GLY A 847 -24.31 -12.19 -10.15
C GLY A 847 -23.63 -12.55 -8.82
N ARG A 848 -23.73 -11.69 -7.80
CA ARG A 848 -23.37 -12.01 -6.39
C ARG A 848 -24.56 -12.56 -5.60
N ALA A 849 -25.76 -12.06 -5.87
CA ALA A 849 -27.04 -12.61 -5.41
C ALA A 849 -27.38 -13.83 -6.28
N ARG A 850 -26.90 -15.00 -5.84
CA ARG A 850 -27.09 -16.29 -6.55
C ARG A 850 -27.21 -17.50 -5.62
N ALA A 851 -27.41 -17.26 -4.32
CA ALA A 851 -27.96 -18.30 -3.44
C ALA A 851 -29.43 -18.57 -3.81
N ASP A 852 -30.01 -19.62 -3.25
CA ASP A 852 -31.45 -19.85 -3.38
C ASP A 852 -32.26 -18.71 -2.73
N GLU A 853 -33.43 -18.46 -3.32
CA GLU A 853 -34.36 -17.36 -3.02
C GLU A 853 -33.74 -15.94 -3.02
N SER A 854 -32.59 -15.76 -3.68
CA SER A 854 -31.83 -14.52 -3.60
C SER A 854 -32.50 -13.29 -4.24
N THR A 855 -32.17 -12.11 -3.70
CA THR A 855 -32.74 -10.80 -4.06
C THR A 855 -31.68 -9.76 -4.43
N TYR A 856 -32.05 -8.87 -5.35
CA TYR A 856 -31.28 -7.70 -5.78
C TYR A 856 -32.13 -6.46 -5.55
N VAL A 857 -31.69 -5.57 -4.66
CA VAL A 857 -32.48 -4.44 -4.17
C VAL A 857 -31.82 -3.12 -4.52
N LEU A 858 -32.51 -2.23 -5.24
CA LEU A 858 -32.09 -0.84 -5.40
C LEU A 858 -32.77 0.03 -4.33
N VAL A 859 -32.02 0.62 -3.41
CA VAL A 859 -32.53 1.61 -2.45
C VAL A 859 -32.21 3.01 -2.97
N ALA A 860 -33.26 3.81 -3.22
CA ALA A 860 -33.15 5.12 -3.89
C ALA A 860 -33.96 6.22 -3.17
N LYS A 861 -33.53 7.47 -3.35
CA LYS A 861 -34.28 8.67 -2.93
C LYS A 861 -35.23 9.08 -4.05
N SER A 862 -36.48 9.41 -3.71
CA SER A 862 -37.43 9.98 -4.65
C SER A 862 -36.87 11.23 -5.35
N GLY A 863 -37.10 11.37 -6.65
CA GLY A 863 -36.55 12.46 -7.47
C GLY A 863 -35.02 12.46 -7.71
N SER A 864 -34.25 11.50 -7.20
CA SER A 864 -32.78 11.52 -7.28
C SER A 864 -32.16 11.08 -8.62
N GLY A 865 -32.97 10.80 -9.64
CA GLY A 865 -32.50 10.32 -10.94
C GLY A 865 -31.81 8.94 -10.90
N VAL A 866 -31.97 8.18 -9.81
CA VAL A 866 -31.31 6.88 -9.58
C VAL A 866 -32.08 5.73 -10.24
N VAL A 867 -33.41 5.71 -10.08
CA VAL A 867 -34.30 4.63 -10.59
C VAL A 867 -34.35 4.66 -12.12
N GLU A 868 -34.33 5.87 -12.68
CA GLU A 868 -34.31 6.18 -14.11
C GLU A 868 -32.98 5.73 -14.74
N ARG A 869 -31.85 5.94 -14.05
CA ARG A 869 -30.53 5.45 -14.49
C ARG A 869 -30.45 3.93 -14.47
N GLU A 870 -31.01 3.27 -13.45
CA GLU A 870 -31.02 1.80 -13.43
C GLU A 870 -31.98 1.24 -14.50
N SER A 871 -33.11 1.91 -14.75
CA SER A 871 -34.02 1.58 -15.86
C SER A 871 -33.32 1.70 -17.23
N VAL A 872 -32.44 2.70 -17.40
CA VAL A 872 -31.57 2.81 -18.58
C VAL A 872 -30.54 1.66 -18.63
N ASN A 873 -29.97 1.22 -17.51
CA ASN A 873 -29.07 0.06 -17.49
C ASN A 873 -29.80 -1.25 -17.84
N VAL A 874 -31.01 -1.48 -17.34
CA VAL A 874 -31.89 -2.60 -17.74
C VAL A 874 -32.21 -2.56 -19.24
N TYR A 875 -32.46 -1.37 -19.79
CA TYR A 875 -32.65 -1.20 -21.23
C TYR A 875 -31.37 -1.50 -22.04
N ARG A 876 -30.20 -1.11 -21.52
CA ARG A 876 -28.88 -1.44 -22.12
C ARG A 876 -28.57 -2.94 -22.07
N GLU A 877 -28.86 -3.63 -20.97
CA GLU A 877 -28.76 -5.09 -20.85
C GLU A 877 -29.60 -5.77 -21.96
N LYS A 878 -30.86 -5.37 -22.13
CA LYS A 878 -31.74 -5.86 -23.21
C LYS A 878 -31.24 -5.48 -24.61
N MET A 879 -30.63 -4.31 -24.78
CA MET A 879 -30.01 -3.86 -26.05
C MET A 879 -28.74 -4.67 -26.39
N MET A 880 -27.95 -5.05 -25.39
CA MET A 880 -26.73 -5.84 -25.51
C MET A 880 -27.04 -7.24 -26.08
N TYR A 881 -27.97 -7.99 -25.48
CA TYR A 881 -28.32 -9.32 -25.98
C TYR A 881 -28.89 -9.28 -27.42
N LYS A 882 -29.65 -8.24 -27.76
CA LYS A 882 -30.09 -7.97 -29.14
C LYS A 882 -28.94 -7.64 -30.09
N ALA A 883 -27.90 -6.94 -29.64
CA ALA A 883 -26.70 -6.67 -30.42
C ALA A 883 -25.88 -7.95 -30.64
N ILE A 884 -25.64 -8.74 -29.59
CA ILE A 884 -24.91 -10.02 -29.65
C ILE A 884 -25.57 -10.98 -30.64
N ASN A 885 -26.89 -11.17 -30.57
CA ASN A 885 -27.61 -12.06 -31.51
C ASN A 885 -27.52 -11.57 -32.97
N ARG A 886 -27.54 -10.25 -33.21
CA ARG A 886 -27.34 -9.68 -34.56
C ARG A 886 -25.91 -9.90 -35.09
N VAL A 887 -24.91 -9.77 -34.23
CA VAL A 887 -23.50 -9.99 -34.59
C VAL A 887 -23.24 -11.47 -34.87
N GLN A 888 -23.80 -12.38 -34.06
CA GLN A 888 -23.72 -13.83 -34.27
C GLN A 888 -24.40 -14.30 -35.56
N ASN A 889 -25.50 -13.66 -35.95
CA ASN A 889 -26.27 -14.01 -37.14
C ASN A 889 -25.89 -13.14 -38.36
N MET A 890 -24.79 -12.39 -38.28
CA MET A 890 -24.26 -11.57 -39.39
C MET A 890 -23.59 -12.48 -40.42
N LYS A 891 -23.68 -12.12 -41.71
CA LYS A 891 -22.97 -12.88 -42.76
C LYS A 891 -21.45 -12.84 -42.51
N PRO A 892 -20.70 -13.94 -42.71
CA PRO A 892 -19.26 -13.96 -42.45
C PRO A 892 -18.45 -12.92 -43.25
N GLN A 893 -18.91 -12.55 -44.45
CA GLN A 893 -18.32 -11.48 -45.27
C GLN A 893 -18.52 -10.11 -44.61
N ASP A 894 -19.77 -9.67 -44.42
CA ASP A 894 -20.14 -8.41 -43.75
C ASP A 894 -19.45 -8.25 -42.38
N TYR A 895 -19.33 -9.35 -41.63
CA TYR A 895 -18.62 -9.38 -40.35
C TYR A 895 -17.12 -9.14 -40.52
N SER A 896 -16.46 -9.93 -41.39
CA SER A 896 -15.01 -9.84 -41.63
C SER A 896 -14.58 -8.45 -42.14
N GLU A 897 -15.40 -7.82 -42.99
CA GLU A 897 -15.17 -6.46 -43.48
C GLU A 897 -15.26 -5.42 -42.36
N LYS A 898 -16.34 -5.44 -41.56
CA LYS A 898 -16.50 -4.53 -40.41
C LYS A 898 -15.38 -4.70 -39.38
N ILE A 899 -15.01 -5.94 -39.07
CA ILE A 899 -13.89 -6.27 -38.17
C ILE A 899 -12.58 -5.68 -38.70
N LEU A 900 -12.28 -5.86 -39.99
CA LEU A 900 -11.08 -5.30 -40.61
C LEU A 900 -11.05 -3.76 -40.54
N VAL A 901 -12.18 -3.09 -40.81
CA VAL A 901 -12.30 -1.63 -40.70
C VAL A 901 -12.02 -1.15 -39.27
N PHE A 902 -12.64 -1.76 -38.26
CA PHE A 902 -12.42 -1.38 -36.86
C PHE A 902 -10.97 -1.67 -36.39
N GLN A 903 -10.34 -2.74 -36.86
CA GLN A 903 -8.92 -3.03 -36.60
C GLN A 903 -7.99 -1.96 -37.18
N MET A 904 -8.24 -1.54 -38.43
CA MET A 904 -7.47 -0.47 -39.07
C MET A 904 -7.68 0.88 -38.37
N GLN A 905 -8.91 1.18 -37.94
CA GLN A 905 -9.21 2.36 -37.13
C GLN A 905 -8.45 2.35 -35.80
N SER A 906 -8.49 1.26 -35.02
CA SER A 906 -7.82 1.21 -33.72
C SER A 906 -6.29 1.35 -33.82
N ILE A 907 -5.67 0.73 -34.83
CA ILE A 907 -4.23 0.92 -35.11
C ILE A 907 -3.95 2.40 -35.48
N MET A 908 -4.83 3.04 -36.24
CA MET A 908 -4.68 4.45 -36.64
C MET A 908 -4.88 5.41 -35.48
N GLU A 909 -5.89 5.19 -34.63
CA GLU A 909 -6.13 5.93 -33.37
C GLU A 909 -4.87 5.88 -32.49
N LYS A 910 -4.30 4.68 -32.26
CA LYS A 910 -3.09 4.53 -31.45
C LYS A 910 -1.88 5.25 -32.08
N LYS A 911 -1.69 5.17 -33.40
CA LYS A 911 -0.60 5.87 -34.11
C LYS A 911 -0.75 7.39 -34.05
N MET A 912 -1.94 7.92 -34.30
CA MET A 912 -2.24 9.35 -34.17
C MET A 912 -1.99 9.81 -32.75
N LYS A 913 -2.40 9.02 -31.76
CA LYS A 913 -2.19 9.33 -30.34
C LYS A 913 -0.73 9.24 -29.90
N ILE A 914 0.08 8.33 -30.47
CA ILE A 914 1.54 8.31 -30.24
C ILE A 914 2.20 9.55 -30.83
N LYS A 915 1.79 10.01 -32.01
CA LYS A 915 2.28 11.30 -32.57
C LYS A 915 1.82 12.49 -31.71
N LYS A 916 0.54 12.50 -31.34
CA LYS A 916 -0.05 13.35 -30.28
C LYS A 916 0.41 12.93 -28.87
N ASN A 917 1.54 12.21 -28.73
CA ASN A 917 2.28 11.91 -27.49
C ASN A 917 3.81 12.10 -27.67
N LEU A 918 4.23 12.85 -28.68
CA LEU A 918 5.64 13.20 -28.94
C LEU A 918 5.84 14.72 -29.12
N THR A 919 4.91 15.54 -28.64
CA THR A 919 4.84 16.99 -28.89
C THR A 919 4.64 17.85 -27.61
N LYS A 920 4.02 17.37 -26.51
CA LYS A 920 3.97 18.08 -25.19
C LYS A 920 5.28 17.96 -24.41
N GLN A 921 6.18 17.12 -24.90
CA GLN A 921 7.46 16.86 -24.28
C GLN A 921 8.63 17.23 -25.18
N ILE A 922 8.35 18.08 -26.18
CA ILE A 922 9.08 19.35 -26.29
C ILE A 922 8.94 20.01 -24.91
N LYS A 923 9.99 19.95 -24.11
CA LYS A 923 9.99 20.37 -22.69
C LYS A 923 10.74 21.68 -22.53
N GLU A 924 10.12 22.59 -21.81
CA GLU A 924 10.70 23.90 -21.48
C GLU A 924 11.65 23.79 -20.29
N ASN A 925 12.53 24.80 -20.16
CA ASN A 925 13.54 24.89 -19.10
C ASN A 925 12.86 25.15 -17.73
N PRO A 926 13.21 24.43 -16.65
CA PRO A 926 12.78 24.75 -15.27
C PRO A 926 12.92 26.22 -14.86
N ALA A 927 13.89 26.96 -15.42
CA ALA A 927 14.02 28.42 -15.28
C ALA A 927 12.73 29.23 -15.57
N LEU A 928 11.81 28.68 -16.36
CA LEU A 928 10.61 29.38 -16.81
C LEU A 928 9.43 29.33 -15.84
N ILE A 929 9.57 28.70 -14.66
CA ILE A 929 8.48 28.59 -13.68
C ILE A 929 8.86 29.07 -12.28
N ILE A 930 7.87 29.64 -11.59
CA ILE A 930 7.91 29.96 -10.15
C ILE A 930 6.70 29.30 -9.48
N LEU A 931 6.91 28.63 -8.35
CA LEU A 931 5.87 27.98 -7.55
C LEU A 931 5.54 28.87 -6.35
N SER A 932 4.29 29.32 -6.27
CA SER A 932 3.75 30.09 -5.15
C SER A 932 2.75 29.28 -4.34
N CYS A 933 2.69 29.52 -3.03
CA CYS A 933 1.76 28.87 -2.11
C CYS A 933 0.30 29.13 -2.53
N ARG A 934 -0.48 28.07 -2.77
CA ARG A 934 -1.87 28.18 -3.23
C ARG A 934 -2.82 28.91 -2.27
N ASN A 935 -2.44 29.07 -0.98
CA ASN A 935 -3.25 29.78 0.01
C ASN A 935 -2.82 31.24 0.22
N CYS A 936 -1.53 31.50 0.46
CA CYS A 936 -1.04 32.83 0.87
C CYS A 936 -0.20 33.55 -0.19
N THR A 937 -0.11 32.99 -1.40
CA THR A 937 0.60 33.48 -2.61
C THR A 937 2.09 33.79 -2.49
N LYS A 938 2.65 33.75 -1.27
CA LYS A 938 4.11 33.75 -1.00
C LYS A 938 4.80 32.73 -1.91
N GLN A 939 5.82 33.18 -2.62
CA GLN A 939 6.73 32.33 -3.40
C GLN A 939 7.34 31.26 -2.49
N ALA A 940 7.36 30.02 -2.99
CA ALA A 940 7.93 28.87 -2.29
C ALA A 940 9.27 28.47 -2.91
N CYS A 941 9.35 28.37 -4.24
CA CYS A 941 10.58 28.04 -4.96
C CYS A 941 10.50 28.45 -6.44
N ALA A 942 11.66 28.54 -7.10
CA ALA A 942 11.77 28.51 -8.55
C ALA A 942 11.66 27.06 -9.07
N GLY A 943 11.59 26.88 -10.39
CA GLY A 943 11.66 25.56 -11.00
C GLY A 943 13.05 24.92 -10.95
N GLU A 944 14.11 25.72 -10.86
CA GLU A 944 15.50 25.27 -10.82
C GLU A 944 15.83 24.56 -9.49
N ASP A 945 15.24 25.05 -8.38
CA ASP A 945 15.35 24.49 -7.03
C ASP A 945 14.77 23.05 -6.90
N ILE A 946 14.00 22.59 -7.90
CA ILE A 946 13.28 21.32 -7.86
C ILE A 946 14.12 20.23 -8.51
N GLN A 947 14.53 19.25 -7.70
CA GLN A 947 15.24 18.04 -8.15
C GLN A 947 14.35 16.79 -7.94
N VAL A 948 14.68 15.67 -8.58
CA VAL A 948 13.83 14.45 -8.59
C VAL A 948 14.57 13.20 -8.11
N ILE A 949 13.98 12.50 -7.13
CA ILE A 949 14.41 11.19 -6.64
C ILE A 949 13.60 10.10 -7.35
N GLU A 950 14.28 9.03 -7.78
CA GLU A 950 13.73 7.88 -8.54
C GLU A 950 12.75 8.25 -9.67
N ASN A 951 13.05 9.32 -10.41
CA ASN A 951 12.21 9.89 -11.49
C ASN A 951 10.76 10.27 -11.07
N MET A 952 10.40 10.22 -9.77
CA MET A 952 9.02 10.35 -9.29
C MET A 952 8.85 11.40 -8.17
N HIS A 953 9.68 11.35 -7.13
CA HIS A 953 9.53 12.24 -5.96
C HIS A 953 10.22 13.57 -6.22
N HIS A 954 9.46 14.67 -6.26
CA HIS A 954 9.97 16.01 -6.53
C HIS A 954 10.27 16.72 -5.21
N VAL A 955 11.51 17.14 -5.02
CA VAL A 955 12.05 17.67 -3.75
C VAL A 955 12.72 19.03 -3.99
N ASN A 956 12.81 19.85 -2.93
CA ASN A 956 13.63 21.06 -2.92
C ASN A 956 14.52 21.02 -1.66
N MET A 957 15.83 21.16 -1.82
CA MET A 957 16.81 21.09 -0.74
C MET A 957 17.53 22.42 -0.46
N THR A 958 17.11 23.55 -1.03
CA THR A 958 17.82 24.82 -0.79
C THR A 958 17.65 25.30 0.67
N PRO A 959 18.67 25.93 1.28
CA PRO A 959 18.61 26.39 2.66
C PRO A 959 17.47 27.39 2.92
N GLU A 960 17.11 28.21 1.93
CA GLU A 960 16.01 29.17 2.01
C GLU A 960 14.67 28.43 2.14
N PHE A 961 14.49 27.33 1.40
CA PHE A 961 13.25 26.56 1.43
C PHE A 961 12.98 25.96 2.83
N LYS A 962 14.02 25.52 3.53
CA LYS A 962 13.96 25.03 4.94
C LYS A 962 13.34 26.06 5.90
N GLN A 963 13.42 27.36 5.60
CA GLN A 963 12.85 28.45 6.42
C GLN A 963 11.38 28.77 6.09
N LEU A 964 10.81 28.18 5.04
CA LEU A 964 9.47 28.52 4.52
C LEU A 964 8.35 27.59 5.01
N TYR A 965 8.70 26.45 5.60
CA TYR A 965 7.75 25.46 6.12
C TYR A 965 8.06 25.07 7.57
N THR A 966 7.02 24.61 8.27
CA THR A 966 7.09 23.88 9.54
C THR A 966 6.72 22.42 9.25
N THR A 967 7.26 21.46 10.01
CA THR A 967 6.92 20.03 9.90
C THR A 967 5.88 19.64 10.95
N ARG A 968 4.98 18.70 10.62
CA ARG A 968 3.95 18.21 11.53
C ARG A 968 3.93 16.69 11.58
N ASN A 969 4.04 16.12 12.78
CA ASN A 969 3.87 14.68 13.03
C ASN A 969 2.44 14.24 12.66
N ASN A 970 2.27 13.65 11.48
CA ASN A 970 0.97 13.22 10.96
C ASN A 970 0.75 11.73 11.28
N LYS A 971 -0.17 11.45 12.21
CA LYS A 971 -0.50 10.09 12.72
C LYS A 971 -1.03 9.11 11.66
N VAL A 972 -1.28 9.55 10.42
CA VAL A 972 -1.74 8.69 9.30
C VAL A 972 -0.59 8.34 8.35
N LEU A 973 0.52 9.08 8.41
CA LEU A 973 1.60 9.05 7.43
C LEU A 973 2.88 8.34 7.89
N GLN A 974 2.93 7.79 9.11
CA GLN A 974 4.04 6.95 9.60
C GLN A 974 4.09 5.59 8.87
N GLN A 975 4.44 5.64 7.59
CA GLN A 975 4.50 4.49 6.69
C GLN A 975 5.97 4.31 6.28
N LYS A 976 6.53 3.17 6.68
CA LYS A 976 7.85 2.70 6.24
C LYS A 976 7.67 1.92 4.93
N PHE A 977 8.51 2.22 3.95
CA PHE A 977 8.67 1.45 2.73
C PHE A 977 10.16 1.09 2.60
N ALA A 978 10.53 0.14 1.73
CA ALA A 978 11.91 -0.35 1.64
C ALA A 978 12.94 0.76 1.34
N ASP A 979 12.64 1.66 0.40
CA ASP A 979 13.58 2.69 -0.05
C ASP A 979 13.40 4.04 0.66
N TYR A 980 12.22 4.31 1.23
CA TYR A 980 11.91 5.57 1.90
C TYR A 980 10.87 5.46 3.02
N GLN A 981 10.96 6.36 4.00
CA GLN A 981 10.00 6.47 5.12
C GLN A 981 9.35 7.86 5.13
N ILE A 982 8.02 7.92 5.24
CA ILE A 982 7.32 9.20 5.41
C ILE A 982 7.24 9.52 6.90
N ASN A 983 7.82 10.66 7.31
CA ASN A 983 7.95 11.06 8.71
C ASN A 983 6.96 12.15 9.14
N GLY A 984 6.54 13.03 8.23
CA GLY A 984 5.70 14.17 8.59
C GLY A 984 5.03 14.85 7.40
N GLU A 985 4.11 15.76 7.71
CA GLU A 985 3.46 16.65 6.76
C GLU A 985 4.18 18.00 6.72
N ILE A 986 4.42 18.52 5.51
CA ILE A 986 5.03 19.83 5.27
C ILE A 986 3.91 20.87 5.24
N ILE A 987 3.93 21.83 6.16
CA ILE A 987 2.97 22.93 6.17
C ILE A 987 3.68 24.28 5.99
N CYS A 988 3.16 25.10 5.08
CA CYS A 988 3.53 26.52 5.00
C CYS A 988 3.17 27.24 6.31
N LYS A 989 3.91 28.30 6.69
CA LYS A 989 3.58 29.19 7.82
C LYS A 989 2.14 29.77 7.80
N CYS A 990 1.37 29.65 6.70
CA CYS A 990 -0.06 29.99 6.65
C CYS A 990 -1.04 28.83 6.98
N GLY A 991 -0.53 27.67 7.40
CA GLY A 991 -1.26 26.42 7.65
C GLY A 991 -1.58 25.59 6.40
N GLN A 992 -1.17 26.02 5.21
CA GLN A 992 -1.39 25.27 3.96
C GLN A 992 -0.42 24.09 3.86
N SER A 993 -0.95 22.87 3.81
CA SER A 993 -0.19 21.67 3.45
C SER A 993 0.45 21.83 2.06
N TRP A 994 1.72 21.47 1.93
CA TRP A 994 2.52 21.54 0.70
C TRP A 994 2.97 20.16 0.21
N GLY A 995 3.16 19.21 1.11
CA GLY A 995 3.82 17.93 0.82
C GLY A 995 4.10 17.09 2.06
N THR A 996 5.08 16.21 1.97
CA THR A 996 5.44 15.25 3.05
C THR A 996 6.95 15.09 3.18
N MET A 997 7.45 15.06 4.42
CA MET A 997 8.84 14.72 4.72
C MET A 997 9.10 13.24 4.44
N MET A 998 10.17 12.96 3.72
CA MET A 998 10.53 11.66 3.17
C MET A 998 12.00 11.37 3.44
N VAL A 999 12.29 10.43 4.35
CA VAL A 999 13.65 9.91 4.52
C VAL A 999 14.00 9.04 3.32
N HIS A 1000 15.12 9.31 2.66
CA HIS A 1000 15.69 8.44 1.61
C HIS A 1000 17.20 8.37 1.82
N LYS A 1001 17.78 7.15 1.89
CA LYS A 1001 19.19 6.93 2.28
C LYS A 1001 19.60 7.69 3.57
N SER A 1002 18.75 7.62 4.59
CA SER A 1002 18.91 8.29 5.89
C SER A 1002 18.90 9.83 5.89
N LEU A 1003 18.59 10.49 4.76
CA LEU A 1003 18.45 11.95 4.67
C LEU A 1003 16.97 12.34 4.54
N ASP A 1004 16.52 13.35 5.29
CA ASP A 1004 15.15 13.87 5.26
C ASP A 1004 14.95 14.87 4.10
N PHE A 1005 14.15 14.47 3.10
CA PHE A 1005 13.79 15.30 1.94
C PHE A 1005 12.35 15.84 2.05
N PRO A 1006 12.09 17.13 1.79
CA PRO A 1006 10.74 17.67 1.73
C PRO A 1006 10.12 17.42 0.35
N CYS A 1007 9.35 16.34 0.20
CA CYS A 1007 8.71 15.97 -1.07
C CYS A 1007 7.46 16.83 -1.33
N LEU A 1008 7.45 17.57 -2.44
CA LEU A 1008 6.45 18.57 -2.80
C LEU A 1008 5.31 18.00 -3.66
N ASN A 1009 4.08 18.42 -3.38
CA ASN A 1009 2.89 18.00 -4.14
C ASN A 1009 2.27 19.19 -4.88
N ILE A 1010 2.47 19.24 -6.20
CA ILE A 1010 2.11 20.36 -7.10
C ILE A 1010 0.66 20.88 -6.96
N LYS A 1011 -0.28 20.05 -6.50
CA LYS A 1011 -1.69 20.43 -6.25
C LYS A 1011 -1.86 21.54 -5.19
N HIS A 1012 -0.84 21.79 -4.38
CA HIS A 1012 -0.79 22.82 -3.33
C HIS A 1012 -0.07 24.11 -3.74
N PHE A 1013 0.33 24.22 -5.00
CA PHE A 1013 1.03 25.38 -5.54
C PHE A 1013 0.27 25.97 -6.75
N VAL A 1014 0.53 27.25 -7.00
CA VAL A 1014 0.21 27.94 -8.26
C VAL A 1014 1.52 28.09 -9.01
N VAL A 1015 1.54 27.59 -10.25
CA VAL A 1015 2.70 27.71 -11.15
C VAL A 1015 2.52 28.97 -11.97
N THR A 1016 3.44 29.92 -11.84
CA THR A 1016 3.51 31.12 -12.68
C THR A 1016 4.60 30.90 -13.73
N PHE A 1017 4.25 31.03 -15.01
CA PHE A 1017 5.23 30.96 -16.11
C PHE A 1017 5.84 32.35 -16.35
N THR A 1018 7.16 32.46 -16.40
CA THR A 1018 7.87 33.75 -16.50
C THR A 1018 7.81 34.37 -17.90
N ASN A 1019 7.58 33.54 -18.93
CA ASN A 1019 7.53 33.97 -20.33
C ASN A 1019 6.23 34.73 -20.70
N ASN A 1020 5.12 34.49 -20.00
CA ASN A 1020 3.80 35.06 -20.31
C ASN A 1020 2.99 35.49 -19.06
N SER A 1021 3.58 35.39 -17.86
CA SER A 1021 2.94 35.63 -16.55
C SER A 1021 1.68 34.78 -16.28
N GLU A 1022 1.48 33.68 -17.01
CA GLU A 1022 0.28 32.87 -16.89
C GLU A 1022 0.33 31.99 -15.64
N LYS A 1023 -0.73 32.06 -14.84
CA LYS A 1023 -0.89 31.28 -13.60
C LYS A 1023 -1.71 30.03 -13.85
N LYS A 1024 -1.10 28.85 -13.72
CA LYS A 1024 -1.73 27.52 -13.88
C LYS A 1024 -1.67 26.72 -12.57
N ILE A 1025 -2.58 25.75 -12.43
CA ILE A 1025 -2.64 24.83 -11.28
C ILE A 1025 -2.77 23.43 -11.86
N TYR A 1026 -1.84 22.55 -11.47
CA TYR A 1026 -1.75 21.17 -11.96
C TYR A 1026 -2.15 20.19 -10.86
N LYS A 1027 -2.66 19.01 -11.23
CA LYS A 1027 -2.95 17.92 -10.28
C LYS A 1027 -1.77 16.97 -10.11
N ARG A 1028 -0.91 16.86 -11.12
CA ARG A 1028 0.23 15.93 -11.17
C ARG A 1028 1.43 16.59 -11.84
N TRP A 1029 2.64 16.29 -11.38
CA TRP A 1029 3.89 16.78 -12.00
C TRP A 1029 3.99 16.40 -13.48
N SER A 1030 3.44 15.24 -13.88
CA SER A 1030 3.39 14.78 -15.28
C SER A 1030 2.53 15.63 -16.22
N GLU A 1031 1.71 16.55 -15.71
CA GLU A 1031 0.88 17.47 -16.51
C GLU A 1031 1.63 18.76 -16.89
N LEU A 1032 2.81 18.99 -16.28
CA LEU A 1032 3.65 20.17 -16.47
C LEU A 1032 4.68 19.94 -17.62
N PRO A 1033 4.84 20.86 -18.58
CA PRO A 1033 5.71 20.67 -19.76
C PRO A 1033 7.21 20.93 -19.47
N ILE A 1034 7.69 20.60 -18.27
CA ILE A 1034 9.02 20.94 -17.74
C ILE A 1034 9.81 19.66 -17.45
N THR A 1035 11.14 19.70 -17.48
CA THR A 1035 12.00 18.58 -17.01
C THR A 1035 12.92 19.01 -15.89
N PHE A 1036 12.65 18.55 -14.68
CA PHE A 1036 13.52 18.71 -13.53
C PHE A 1036 14.72 17.75 -13.60
N PRO A 1037 15.90 18.15 -13.09
CA PRO A 1037 17.06 17.28 -12.95
C PRO A 1037 16.81 16.14 -11.95
N LYS A 1038 17.65 15.10 -12.00
CA LYS A 1038 17.72 14.11 -10.91
C LYS A 1038 18.44 14.74 -9.70
N LEU A 1039 18.08 14.32 -8.49
CA LEU A 1039 18.77 14.75 -7.27
C LEU A 1039 20.28 14.47 -7.35
N ASN A 1040 21.10 15.50 -7.13
CA ASN A 1040 22.55 15.35 -7.03
C ASN A 1040 23.02 15.38 -5.56
N TYR A 1041 23.49 14.23 -5.07
CA TYR A 1041 23.98 14.08 -3.70
C TYR A 1041 25.30 14.83 -3.45
N SER A 1042 26.09 15.14 -4.49
CA SER A 1042 27.36 15.87 -4.30
C SER A 1042 27.16 17.35 -3.99
N GLU A 1043 26.05 17.94 -4.43
CA GLU A 1043 25.66 19.30 -4.04
C GLU A 1043 25.31 19.35 -2.54
N TYR A 1044 24.57 18.35 -2.05
CA TYR A 1044 24.15 18.29 -0.64
C TYR A 1044 25.32 18.13 0.34
N CYS A 1045 26.40 17.45 -0.04
CA CYS A 1045 27.60 17.31 0.80
C CYS A 1045 28.32 18.65 1.09
N MET A 1046 27.98 19.73 0.37
CA MET A 1046 28.49 21.09 0.61
C MET A 1046 27.57 21.94 1.51
N PHE A 1047 26.41 21.41 1.93
CA PHE A 1047 25.39 22.10 2.72
C PHE A 1047 24.94 21.27 3.94
N SER A 1048 25.80 20.36 4.39
CA SER A 1048 25.66 19.74 5.71
C SER A 1048 26.26 20.69 6.74
N ASP A 1049 25.43 21.26 7.62
CA ASP A 1049 25.86 22.17 8.69
C ASP A 1049 26.57 21.41 9.85
N GLU A 1050 27.58 20.60 9.51
CA GLU A 1050 28.47 19.87 10.44
C GLU A 1050 29.95 20.08 10.05
N ASP A 1051 30.41 21.33 10.20
CA ASP A 1051 31.82 21.80 10.24
C ASP A 1051 32.04 22.54 11.59
#